data_AF-A0A2T0T2G6-F1
#
_entry.id   AF-A0A2T0T2G6-F1
#
_cell.length_a   1.000
_cell.length_b   1.000
_cell.length_c   1.000
_cell.angle_alpha   90.00
_cell.angle_beta   90.00
_cell.angle_gamma   90.00
#
_symmetry.space_group_name_H-M   'P 1'
#
loop_
_entity.id
_entity.type
_entity.pdbx_description
1 polymer ?
#
loop_
_entity_poly.entity_id
_entity_poly.type
_entity_poly.pdbx_seq_one_letter_code
_entity_poly.pdbx_strand_id
1 'polypeptide(L)'
;MYRIANVSVVDPRDGAVTPHQDVRIADGRIAGIGATEGPDGDPTTVDGRDRFVVPGFVDMHAHPLNLADPSAELGLMLAFGVTGYRQMSGTPELLRLRRQDRVPGDGASAPRLLATPGTVLTPLNAGKPDAAVAEVRRQAEDGADFIKAGLVTPEVYAAVQVEADRLGVPVVGHLPAGIDVRAASDAGFRSIEHVGPGIGLLTGCSCHEEHLRAAGARGPIRTPPFRIPFADKVAARVLGRIVVNPSQLAGPDTLRAARDAVDSFDEEKARELARRFAANGTWNCPTLIRVKAQYSCDDPAFAADPDLRYATAKERKAWTAAAAAFGKKFDEAQHAVFADQFALLLRVVRILDEEGRPSPGGHRRGRRGLGGRGRLPARRVRPARPGRARPAADPAERHHRPGPVPGAGGGRGHRRGRQGGRPRPARRRPHRGGRQPARGQRCRPRGRAPRRGGAGRLEGAGRRAVAGPAHPGVAVDRPTGQCPAVARPADLPAVAAPTQEGRSAIPTKTATIPTADGLADAFVAFPDGGGTHPGVLMYSDAFGLRPVIEDMARELAGHGYYVLVPNVYYRHGPPPVVELPEHITAELRPALFAELIPLMQEHTPERALVDAEAYLGFLTSQPEVSPGPVAVTGYCMGAVLAVRTAAAHPDRVAAVGGFHPGPLVTDAPDSPHRLVGPLTAEVHLGLAVTDLAPEALKELEQAFDETGVTYSCEVYPDTVHGFTMADTDAFDADGLRLHWDRLLALLGRALPRG
;
A
#
# COMPACT_ATOMS: atom_id res chain seq x y z
N MET A 1 -26.95 21.38 15.27
CA MET A 1 -26.57 20.31 16.20
C MET A 1 -26.77 19.02 15.43
N TYR A 2 -25.86 18.06 15.52
CA TYR A 2 -25.98 16.75 14.85
C TYR A 2 -26.07 15.67 15.92
N ARG A 3 -26.81 14.60 15.66
CA ARG A 3 -26.94 13.45 16.56
C ARG A 3 -26.64 12.19 15.75
N ILE A 4 -25.73 11.35 16.23
CA ILE A 4 -25.63 9.96 15.76
C ILE A 4 -26.35 9.14 16.82
N ALA A 5 -27.53 8.63 16.49
CA ALA A 5 -28.42 7.97 17.45
C ALA A 5 -28.25 6.45 17.42
N ASN A 6 -28.54 5.79 18.54
CA ASN A 6 -28.63 4.34 18.69
C ASN A 6 -27.40 3.56 18.18
N VAL A 7 -26.21 4.08 18.48
CA VAL A 7 -24.94 3.52 18.03
C VAL A 7 -24.22 2.74 19.13
N SER A 8 -23.36 1.80 18.73
CA SER A 8 -22.44 1.11 19.63
C SER A 8 -21.12 1.88 19.73
N VAL A 9 -20.82 2.47 20.88
CA VAL A 9 -19.58 3.23 21.10
C VAL A 9 -18.47 2.29 21.58
N VAL A 10 -17.33 2.31 20.90
CA VAL A 10 -16.15 1.51 21.25
C VAL A 10 -15.18 2.35 22.08
N ASP A 11 -14.76 1.83 23.23
CA ASP A 11 -13.67 2.39 24.01
C ASP A 11 -12.32 1.99 23.39
N PRO A 12 -11.51 2.94 22.91
CA PRO A 12 -10.23 2.63 22.26
C PRO A 12 -9.16 2.09 23.23
N ARG A 13 -9.40 2.11 24.55
CA ARG A 13 -8.41 1.69 25.56
C ARG A 13 -8.41 0.18 25.78
N ASP A 14 -9.58 -0.43 25.74
CA ASP A 14 -9.79 -1.85 26.05
C ASP A 14 -10.69 -2.58 25.04
N GLY A 15 -11.27 -1.86 24.07
CA GLY A 15 -12.18 -2.42 23.07
C GLY A 15 -13.60 -2.64 23.57
N ALA A 16 -13.94 -2.23 24.80
CA ALA A 16 -15.28 -2.39 25.34
C ALA A 16 -16.32 -1.68 24.47
N VAL A 17 -17.45 -2.34 24.25
CA VAL A 17 -18.54 -1.83 23.41
C VAL A 17 -19.72 -1.47 24.30
N THR A 18 -20.18 -0.22 24.22
CA THR A 18 -21.41 0.24 24.87
C THR A 18 -22.50 0.47 23.82
N PRO A 19 -23.52 -0.39 23.72
CA PRO A 19 -24.60 -0.24 22.74
C PRO A 19 -25.59 0.86 23.13
N HIS A 20 -26.50 1.18 22.20
CA HIS A 20 -27.65 2.08 22.40
C HIS A 20 -27.26 3.46 22.95
N GLN A 21 -26.23 4.06 22.36
CA GLN A 21 -25.77 5.40 22.71
C GLN A 21 -26.16 6.42 21.65
N ASP A 22 -26.31 7.67 22.07
CA ASP A 22 -26.36 8.83 21.20
C ASP A 22 -25.06 9.63 21.34
N VAL A 23 -24.46 10.00 20.21
CA VAL A 23 -23.35 10.96 20.14
C VAL A 23 -23.90 12.30 19.67
N ARG A 24 -23.95 13.27 20.57
CA ARG A 24 -24.45 14.63 20.30
C ARG A 24 -23.28 15.52 19.92
N ILE A 25 -23.38 16.21 18.78
CA ILE A 25 -22.31 17.03 18.21
C ILE A 25 -22.81 18.47 18.02
N ALA A 26 -22.07 19.42 18.58
CA ALA A 26 -22.33 20.86 18.44
C ALA A 26 -21.03 21.57 18.07
N ASP A 27 -21.08 22.44 17.06
CA ASP A 27 -19.94 23.25 16.58
C ASP A 27 -18.67 22.41 16.33
N GLY A 28 -18.82 21.24 15.70
CA GLY A 28 -17.72 20.32 15.39
C GLY A 28 -17.10 19.63 16.62
N ARG A 29 -17.80 19.62 17.76
CA ARG A 29 -17.35 18.97 19.00
C ARG A 29 -18.40 18.01 19.52
N ILE A 30 -17.95 16.90 20.10
CA ILE A 30 -18.81 16.02 20.87
C ILE A 30 -19.27 16.79 22.12
N ALA A 31 -20.56 17.11 22.15
CA ALA A 31 -21.24 17.78 23.26
C ALA A 31 -21.63 16.78 24.36
N GLY A 32 -21.91 15.52 24.00
CA GLY A 32 -22.21 14.45 24.95
C GLY A 32 -22.32 13.09 24.28
N ILE A 33 -22.10 12.05 25.08
CA ILE A 33 -22.36 10.66 24.74
C ILE A 33 -23.20 10.10 25.90
N GLY A 34 -24.32 9.45 25.60
CA GLY A 34 -25.20 8.88 26.62
C GLY A 34 -26.25 7.95 26.02
N ALA A 35 -27.04 7.30 26.88
CA ALA A 35 -28.07 6.36 26.44
C ALA A 35 -29.05 7.02 25.45
N THR A 36 -29.50 6.24 24.47
CA THR A 36 -30.44 6.71 23.45
C THR A 36 -31.78 7.12 24.04
N GLU A 37 -32.16 8.37 23.81
CA GLU A 37 -33.46 8.92 24.22
C GLU A 37 -34.39 8.97 22.99
N GLY A 38 -35.22 7.93 22.79
CA GLY A 38 -36.33 7.89 21.83
C GLY A 38 -36.01 8.14 20.33
N PRO A 39 -36.96 7.88 19.43
CA PRO A 39 -36.85 8.30 18.03
C PRO A 39 -37.17 9.79 17.90
N ASP A 40 -36.23 10.59 17.42
CA ASP A 40 -36.49 11.97 17.02
C ASP A 40 -36.59 12.03 15.49
N GLY A 41 -37.73 12.50 14.97
CA GLY A 41 -37.92 12.81 13.55
C GLY A 41 -37.11 14.02 13.06
N ASP A 42 -35.97 14.32 13.68
CA ASP A 42 -35.10 15.44 13.33
C ASP A 42 -34.22 15.06 12.13
N PRO A 43 -34.26 15.84 11.02
CA PRO A 43 -33.43 15.60 9.84
C PRO A 43 -31.91 15.72 10.07
N THR A 44 -31.47 16.16 11.25
CA THR A 44 -30.05 16.22 11.66
C THR A 44 -29.59 15.00 12.46
N THR A 45 -30.45 13.99 12.58
CA THR A 45 -30.14 12.70 13.21
C THR A 45 -29.72 11.67 12.18
N VAL A 46 -28.59 11.02 12.44
CA VAL A 46 -28.12 9.83 11.71
C VAL A 46 -28.45 8.62 12.57
N ASP A 47 -29.27 7.69 12.06
CA ASP A 47 -29.54 6.42 12.74
C ASP A 47 -28.32 5.50 12.57
N GLY A 48 -27.67 5.21 13.69
CA GLY A 48 -26.50 4.34 13.82
C GLY A 48 -26.83 2.94 14.32
N ARG A 49 -28.11 2.51 14.29
CA ARG A 49 -28.50 1.15 14.67
C ARG A 49 -27.63 0.12 13.96
N ASP A 50 -27.16 -0.86 14.74
CA ASP A 50 -26.29 -1.95 14.28
C ASP A 50 -24.93 -1.48 13.73
N ARG A 51 -24.53 -0.22 14.01
CA ARG A 51 -23.23 0.34 13.65
C ARG A 51 -22.40 0.66 14.87
N PHE A 52 -21.10 0.81 14.64
CA PHE A 52 -20.12 1.20 15.64
C PHE A 52 -19.63 2.63 15.41
N VAL A 53 -19.31 3.32 16.50
CA VAL A 53 -18.55 4.57 16.47
C VAL A 53 -17.24 4.37 17.21
N VAL A 54 -16.15 4.67 16.50
CA VAL A 54 -14.79 4.70 17.01
C VAL A 54 -14.23 6.13 16.90
N PRO A 55 -13.23 6.52 17.69
CA PRO A 55 -12.46 7.72 17.40
C PRO A 55 -11.84 7.65 16.00
N GLY A 56 -11.82 8.77 15.28
CA GLY A 56 -11.15 8.83 13.99
C GLY A 56 -9.67 8.46 14.10
N PHE A 57 -9.16 7.74 13.11
CA PHE A 57 -7.80 7.22 13.12
C PHE A 57 -6.76 8.33 12.95
N VAL A 58 -5.54 8.05 13.41
CA VAL A 58 -4.40 8.95 13.26
C VAL A 58 -3.25 8.23 12.58
N ASP A 59 -2.82 8.74 11.42
CA ASP A 59 -1.58 8.27 10.81
C ASP A 59 -0.38 8.93 11.51
N MET A 60 0.40 8.13 12.22
CA MET A 60 1.53 8.59 13.02
C MET A 60 2.82 8.79 12.20
N HIS A 61 2.87 8.45 10.91
CA HIS A 61 4.05 8.67 10.08
C HIS A 61 3.70 8.93 8.62
N ALA A 62 3.23 10.15 8.34
CA ALA A 62 2.82 10.54 6.99
C ALA A 62 3.74 11.60 6.37
N HIS A 63 3.68 11.73 5.04
CA HIS A 63 4.41 12.75 4.28
C HIS A 63 3.59 13.55 3.24
N PRO A 64 2.25 13.70 3.35
CA PRO A 64 1.44 14.28 2.27
C PRO A 64 1.88 15.69 1.86
N LEU A 65 2.34 16.48 2.82
CA LEU A 65 2.74 17.88 2.58
C LEU A 65 4.11 18.03 1.90
N ASN A 66 4.77 16.93 1.55
CA ASN A 66 5.93 16.95 0.66
C ASN A 66 5.53 16.91 -0.82
N LEU A 67 4.27 16.57 -1.14
CA LEU A 67 3.75 16.58 -2.49
C LEU A 67 3.48 18.01 -2.96
N ALA A 68 3.55 18.24 -4.27
CA ALA A 68 3.20 19.53 -4.85
C ALA A 68 1.71 19.85 -4.68
N ASP A 69 0.85 18.82 -4.71
CA ASP A 69 -0.57 18.88 -4.39
C ASP A 69 -0.92 17.68 -3.48
N PRO A 70 -1.24 17.92 -2.19
CA PRO A 70 -1.55 16.88 -1.23
C PRO A 70 -3.02 16.45 -1.25
N SER A 71 -3.89 17.07 -2.06
CA SER A 71 -5.35 16.91 -1.95
C SER A 71 -5.83 15.46 -2.10
N ALA A 72 -5.27 14.71 -3.06
CA ALA A 72 -5.62 13.31 -3.27
C ALA A 72 -5.24 12.42 -2.08
N GLU A 73 -4.02 12.58 -1.54
CA GLU A 73 -3.54 11.79 -0.39
C GLU A 73 -4.35 12.10 0.87
N LEU A 74 -4.64 13.39 1.11
CA LEU A 74 -5.48 13.83 2.23
C LEU A 74 -6.93 13.35 2.09
N GLY A 75 -7.48 13.32 0.87
CA GLY A 75 -8.80 12.76 0.60
C GLY A 75 -8.86 11.26 0.86
N LEU A 76 -7.83 10.51 0.44
CA LEU A 76 -7.70 9.08 0.70
C LEU A 76 -7.64 8.80 2.21
N MET A 77 -6.84 9.55 2.96
CA MET A 77 -6.80 9.45 4.42
C MET A 77 -8.20 9.54 5.05
N LEU A 78 -9.02 10.52 4.65
CA LEU A 78 -10.38 10.65 5.17
C LEU A 78 -11.29 9.49 4.75
N ALA A 79 -11.17 9.01 3.50
CA ALA A 79 -11.95 7.87 3.02
C ALA A 79 -11.71 6.60 3.85
N PHE A 80 -10.49 6.44 4.38
CA PHE A 80 -10.12 5.36 5.28
C PHE A 80 -10.29 5.70 6.78
N GLY A 81 -11.01 6.78 7.11
CA GLY A 81 -11.31 7.18 8.49
C GLY A 81 -10.14 7.81 9.26
N VAL A 82 -9.03 8.13 8.57
CA VAL A 82 -7.90 8.89 9.15
C VAL A 82 -8.29 10.36 9.20
N THR A 83 -8.49 10.89 10.40
CA THR A 83 -8.96 12.26 10.65
C THR A 83 -7.86 13.18 11.18
N GLY A 84 -6.68 12.62 11.47
CA GLY A 84 -5.49 13.39 11.82
C GLY A 84 -4.22 12.66 11.42
N TYR A 85 -3.12 13.39 11.31
CA TYR A 85 -1.83 12.78 10.97
C TYR A 85 -0.65 13.56 11.57
N ARG A 86 0.47 12.86 11.73
CA ARG A 86 1.78 13.43 12.08
C ARG A 86 2.63 13.51 10.81
N GLN A 87 2.86 14.73 10.31
CA GLN A 87 3.78 14.96 9.20
C GLN A 87 5.19 14.71 9.68
N MET A 88 5.88 13.70 9.15
CA MET A 88 7.20 13.30 9.62
C MET A 88 8.34 13.90 8.77
N SER A 89 8.06 14.92 7.96
CA SER A 89 9.07 15.64 7.17
C SER A 89 8.57 17.06 6.92
N GLY A 90 9.16 18.05 7.58
CA GLY A 90 8.73 19.43 7.47
C GLY A 90 9.74 20.34 6.80
N THR A 91 9.36 21.61 6.67
CA THR A 91 10.19 22.69 6.15
C THR A 91 9.94 23.96 6.98
N PRO A 92 10.86 24.94 6.97
CA PRO A 92 10.61 26.24 7.59
C PRO A 92 9.37 26.93 7.02
N GLU A 93 9.08 26.73 5.73
CA GLU A 93 7.87 27.24 5.08
C GLU A 93 6.61 26.59 5.65
N LEU A 94 6.60 25.26 5.84
CA LEU A 94 5.46 24.57 6.44
C LEU A 94 5.19 25.06 7.88
N LEU A 95 6.24 25.23 8.69
CA LEU A 95 6.11 25.78 10.05
C LEU A 95 5.58 27.22 10.04
N ARG A 96 6.01 28.03 9.07
CA ARG A 96 5.47 29.38 8.86
C ARG A 96 4.00 29.35 8.46
N LEU A 97 3.60 28.49 7.51
CA LEU A 97 2.21 28.36 7.08
C LEU A 97 1.31 27.88 8.22
N ARG A 98 1.78 26.94 9.04
CA ARG A 98 1.05 26.46 10.22
C ARG A 98 0.80 27.55 11.25
N ARG A 99 1.80 28.39 11.54
CA ARG A 99 1.62 29.56 12.43
C ARG A 99 0.63 30.60 11.91
N GLN A 100 0.33 30.56 10.61
CA GLN A 100 -0.62 31.45 9.95
C GLN A 100 -1.99 30.80 9.76
N ASP A 101 -2.22 29.56 10.23
CA ASP A 101 -3.40 28.75 9.96
C ASP A 101 -3.68 28.62 8.44
N ARG A 102 -2.60 28.40 7.66
CA ARG A 102 -2.60 28.33 6.20
C ARG A 102 -1.93 27.06 5.65
N VAL A 103 -1.99 25.97 6.41
CA VAL A 103 -1.45 24.68 5.94
C VAL A 103 -2.27 24.24 4.71
N PRO A 104 -1.63 23.81 3.60
CA PRO A 104 -2.34 23.29 2.45
C PRO A 104 -3.22 22.10 2.84
N GLY A 105 -4.49 22.13 2.41
CA GLY A 105 -5.45 21.11 2.78
C GLY A 105 -5.83 21.14 4.27
N ASP A 106 -5.80 22.31 4.93
CA ASP A 106 -6.37 22.47 6.28
C ASP A 106 -7.82 23.00 6.15
N GLY A 107 -8.79 22.21 6.60
CA GLY A 107 -10.22 22.50 6.44
C GLY A 107 -11.11 21.32 6.82
N ALA A 108 -12.44 21.52 6.84
CA ALA A 108 -13.41 20.48 7.25
C ALA A 108 -13.39 19.21 6.36
N SER A 109 -12.78 19.29 5.18
CA SER A 109 -12.68 18.21 4.19
C SER A 109 -11.27 17.62 4.08
N ALA A 110 -10.46 17.73 5.14
CA ALA A 110 -9.13 17.13 5.19
C ALA A 110 -8.77 16.67 6.61
N PRO A 111 -7.87 15.68 6.78
CA PRO A 111 -7.41 15.26 8.09
C PRO A 111 -6.56 16.36 8.72
N ARG A 112 -6.63 16.46 10.04
CA ARG A 112 -5.93 17.52 10.77
C ARG A 112 -4.43 17.22 10.88
N LEU A 113 -3.59 18.20 10.52
CA LEU A 113 -2.17 18.16 10.86
C LEU A 113 -1.99 18.29 12.38
N LEU A 114 -1.63 17.19 13.06
CA LEU A 114 -1.49 17.15 14.52
C LEU A 114 -0.12 17.59 15.00
N ALA A 115 0.94 17.19 14.29
CA ALA A 115 2.31 17.53 14.62
C ALA A 115 3.21 17.50 13.38
N THR A 116 4.25 18.34 13.35
CA THR A 116 5.24 18.42 12.28
C THR A 116 6.60 18.91 12.81
N PRO A 117 7.73 18.40 12.29
CA PRO A 117 9.04 18.96 12.56
C PRO A 117 9.32 20.12 11.61
N GLY A 118 10.52 20.71 11.72
CA GLY A 118 11.13 21.40 10.59
C GLY A 118 11.84 20.41 9.65
N THR A 119 12.94 20.85 9.05
CA THR A 119 13.72 20.01 8.14
C THR A 119 14.33 18.82 8.88
N VAL A 120 14.18 17.61 8.33
CA VAL A 120 14.76 16.39 8.91
C VAL A 120 16.27 16.55 9.08
N LEU A 121 16.82 16.11 10.22
CA LEU A 121 18.26 16.19 10.48
C LEU A 121 19.00 15.10 9.70
N THR A 122 19.91 15.53 8.82
CA THR A 122 20.73 14.67 7.97
C THR A 122 22.17 15.18 7.94
N PRO A 123 23.14 14.43 7.37
CA PRO A 123 24.50 14.91 7.24
C PRO A 123 24.64 16.20 6.41
N LEU A 124 23.65 16.53 5.57
CA LEU A 124 23.68 17.69 4.69
C LEU A 124 23.43 19.02 5.43
N ASN A 125 22.53 19.03 6.40
CA ASN A 125 22.15 20.22 7.18
C ASN A 125 22.63 20.17 8.64
N ALA A 126 22.85 18.98 9.18
CA ALA A 126 23.16 18.73 10.58
C ALA A 126 24.36 17.76 10.74
N GLY A 127 25.33 17.80 9.83
CA GLY A 127 26.48 16.89 9.83
C GLY A 127 27.51 17.10 10.95
N LYS A 128 27.37 18.15 11.77
CA LYS A 128 28.23 18.47 12.93
C LYS A 128 27.39 18.91 14.13
N PRO A 129 27.83 18.66 15.37
CA PRO A 129 27.09 19.02 16.59
C PRO A 129 26.60 20.46 16.60
N ASP A 130 27.48 21.45 16.37
CA ASP A 130 27.10 22.88 16.42
C ASP A 130 26.04 23.25 15.37
N ALA A 131 26.15 22.70 14.16
CA ALA A 131 25.17 22.92 13.10
C ALA A 131 23.82 22.30 13.44
N ALA A 132 23.83 21.10 14.03
CA ALA A 132 22.62 20.42 14.48
C ALA A 132 21.94 21.15 15.64
N VAL A 133 22.71 21.66 16.62
CA VAL A 133 22.20 22.50 17.72
C VAL A 133 21.56 23.79 17.19
N ALA A 134 22.20 24.46 16.23
CA ALA A 134 21.64 25.65 15.59
C ALA A 134 20.34 25.34 14.83
N GLU A 135 20.27 24.19 14.16
CA GLU A 135 19.07 23.70 13.48
C GLU A 135 17.93 23.43 14.47
N VAL A 136 18.20 22.76 15.60
CA VAL A 136 17.23 22.49 16.67
C VAL A 136 16.65 23.78 17.23
N ARG A 137 17.50 24.75 17.56
CA ARG A 137 17.07 26.08 18.05
C ARG A 137 16.14 26.76 17.06
N ARG A 138 16.52 26.79 15.78
CA ARG A 138 15.71 27.41 14.75
C ARG A 138 14.35 26.73 14.58
N GLN A 139 14.31 25.39 14.57
CA GLN A 139 13.05 24.66 14.47
C GLN A 139 12.14 24.89 15.67
N ALA A 140 12.70 24.95 16.87
CA ALA A 140 11.95 25.27 18.09
C ALA A 140 11.39 26.71 18.05
N GLU A 141 12.20 27.69 17.65
CA GLU A 141 11.75 29.07 17.40
C GLU A 141 10.68 29.14 16.32
N ASP A 142 10.78 28.28 15.30
CA ASP A 142 9.81 28.18 14.23
C ASP A 142 8.49 27.48 14.63
N GLY A 143 8.42 26.91 15.82
CA GLY A 143 7.23 26.26 16.36
C GLY A 143 7.07 24.80 15.94
N ALA A 144 8.16 24.08 15.68
CA ALA A 144 8.14 22.63 15.47
C ALA A 144 7.65 21.90 16.73
N ASP A 145 6.80 20.87 16.59
CA ASP A 145 6.34 20.08 17.75
C ASP A 145 7.38 19.04 18.19
N PHE A 146 8.32 18.72 17.33
CA PHE A 146 9.40 17.76 17.58
C PHE A 146 10.58 17.99 16.63
N ILE A 147 11.74 17.45 16.99
CA ILE A 147 12.92 17.36 16.12
C ILE A 147 13.00 15.95 15.54
N LYS A 148 13.05 15.82 14.21
CA LYS A 148 13.22 14.51 13.56
C LYS A 148 14.69 14.22 13.24
N ALA A 149 15.27 13.26 13.96
CA ALA A 149 16.53 12.62 13.58
C ALA A 149 16.34 11.69 12.38
N GLY A 150 17.17 11.83 11.35
CA GLY A 150 17.19 10.95 10.17
C GLY A 150 18.48 10.14 10.09
N LEU A 151 19.54 10.72 9.51
CA LEU A 151 20.82 10.03 9.30
C LEU A 151 21.97 10.71 10.05
N VAL A 152 21.75 11.03 11.33
CA VAL A 152 22.75 11.68 12.18
C VAL A 152 23.70 10.67 12.81
N THR A 153 24.91 11.12 13.16
CA THR A 153 25.88 10.30 13.90
C THR A 153 25.53 10.28 15.41
N PRO A 154 26.10 9.34 16.20
CA PRO A 154 25.92 9.34 17.65
C PRO A 154 26.30 10.65 18.34
N GLU A 155 27.41 11.27 17.92
CA GLU A 155 27.88 12.56 18.45
C GLU A 155 26.88 13.69 18.16
N VAL A 156 26.39 13.77 16.92
CA VAL A 156 25.38 14.76 16.52
C VAL A 156 24.08 14.53 17.28
N TYR A 157 23.64 13.28 17.40
CA TYR A 157 22.43 12.95 18.14
C TYR A 157 22.51 13.38 19.61
N ALA A 158 23.62 13.10 20.28
CA ALA A 158 23.79 13.49 21.68
C ALA A 158 23.66 15.02 21.86
N ALA A 159 24.28 15.81 20.97
CA ALA A 159 24.15 17.27 20.99
C ALA A 159 22.71 17.75 20.71
N VAL A 160 22.02 17.08 19.78
CA VAL A 160 20.60 17.35 19.46
C VAL A 160 19.71 17.06 20.66
N GLN A 161 19.88 15.91 21.32
CA GLN A 161 19.08 15.51 22.47
C GLN A 161 19.22 16.51 23.62
N VAL A 162 20.47 16.87 23.99
CA VAL A 162 20.73 17.86 25.05
C VAL A 162 20.07 19.21 24.76
N GLU A 163 20.20 19.71 23.53
CA GLU A 163 19.61 21.01 23.17
C GLU A 163 18.08 20.94 23.10
N ALA A 164 17.52 19.84 22.57
CA ALA A 164 16.09 19.64 22.46
C ALA A 164 15.44 19.55 23.86
N ASP A 165 16.08 18.86 24.81
CA ASP A 165 15.65 18.80 26.21
C ASP A 165 15.69 20.18 26.88
N ARG A 166 16.76 20.96 26.63
CA ARG A 166 16.89 22.35 27.11
C ARG A 166 15.73 23.23 26.63
N LEU A 167 15.24 22.99 25.42
CA LEU A 167 14.15 23.73 24.79
C LEU A 167 12.77 23.12 25.07
N GLY A 168 12.69 21.94 25.69
CA GLY A 168 11.44 21.22 25.93
C GLY A 168 10.78 20.68 24.66
N VAL A 169 11.54 20.48 23.57
CA VAL A 169 11.04 19.93 22.31
C VAL A 169 11.49 18.48 22.19
N PRO A 170 10.59 17.50 21.97
CA PRO A 170 10.99 16.10 21.92
C PRO A 170 11.78 15.74 20.67
N VAL A 171 12.72 14.80 20.80
CA VAL A 171 13.40 14.17 19.66
C VAL A 171 12.68 12.87 19.28
N VAL A 172 12.45 12.67 17.98
CA VAL A 172 11.87 11.45 17.40
C VAL A 172 12.62 11.10 16.12
N GLY A 173 12.36 9.92 15.56
CA GLY A 173 12.85 9.59 14.22
C GLY A 173 13.61 8.27 14.17
N HIS A 174 14.61 8.24 13.30
CA HIS A 174 15.48 7.08 13.12
C HIS A 174 16.43 6.98 14.31
N LEU A 175 16.48 5.80 14.94
CA LEU A 175 17.51 5.50 15.92
C LEU A 175 18.88 5.56 15.22
N PRO A 176 19.81 6.43 15.65
CA PRO A 176 21.11 6.53 15.01
C PRO A 176 21.89 5.22 15.12
N ALA A 177 22.54 4.84 14.02
CA ALA A 177 23.30 3.59 13.98
C ALA A 177 24.48 3.64 14.97
N GLY A 178 24.69 2.54 15.71
CA GLY A 178 25.75 2.42 16.72
C GLY A 178 25.42 2.99 18.10
N ILE A 179 24.22 3.56 18.31
CA ILE A 179 23.76 3.97 19.65
C ILE A 179 23.17 2.77 20.40
N ASP A 180 23.42 2.70 21.72
CA ASP A 180 22.63 1.83 22.61
C ASP A 180 21.21 2.40 22.75
N VAL A 181 20.24 1.62 22.29
CA VAL A 181 18.83 2.01 22.30
C VAL A 181 18.27 2.25 23.70
N ARG A 182 18.81 1.59 24.74
CA ARG A 182 18.44 1.86 26.14
C ARG A 182 18.91 3.25 26.55
N ALA A 183 20.14 3.61 26.21
CA ALA A 183 20.68 4.94 26.49
C ALA A 183 19.89 6.03 25.74
N ALA A 184 19.47 5.78 24.49
CA ALA A 184 18.59 6.70 23.77
C ALA A 184 17.23 6.89 24.47
N SER A 185 16.62 5.79 24.94
CA SER A 185 15.36 5.86 25.69
C SER A 185 15.52 6.60 27.02
N ASP A 186 16.59 6.34 27.77
CA ASP A 186 16.89 7.03 29.04
C ASP A 186 17.14 8.52 28.84
N ALA A 187 17.75 8.89 27.72
CA ALA A 187 17.97 10.28 27.34
C ALA A 187 16.70 10.97 26.81
N GLY A 188 15.54 10.30 26.80
CA GLY A 188 14.26 10.91 26.43
C GLY A 188 13.93 10.87 24.94
N PHE A 189 14.57 10.00 24.14
CA PHE A 189 14.15 9.77 22.76
C PHE A 189 12.69 9.31 22.73
N ARG A 190 11.82 10.15 22.17
CA ARG A 190 10.39 10.04 22.42
C ARG A 190 9.68 9.04 21.52
N SER A 191 10.12 8.88 20.28
CA SER A 191 9.47 7.99 19.31
C SER A 191 10.49 7.44 18.33
N ILE A 192 10.64 6.12 18.28
CA ILE A 192 11.50 5.40 17.34
C ILE A 192 10.66 4.96 16.15
N GLU A 193 11.10 5.33 14.95
CA GLU A 193 10.41 5.03 13.69
C GLU A 193 11.02 3.81 13.01
N HIS A 194 10.19 3.06 12.26
CA HIS A 194 10.61 1.87 11.49
C HIS A 194 11.25 0.78 12.33
N VAL A 195 10.91 0.69 13.62
CA VAL A 195 11.53 -0.25 14.56
C VAL A 195 13.07 -0.08 14.61
N GLY A 196 13.56 1.15 14.36
CA GLY A 196 14.98 1.43 14.20
C GLY A 196 15.50 0.91 12.85
N PRO A 197 15.77 1.79 11.85
CA PRO A 197 16.11 1.37 10.50
C PRO A 197 17.22 0.30 10.43
N GLY A 198 17.00 -0.74 9.61
CA GLY A 198 17.91 -1.88 9.52
C GLY A 198 17.83 -2.75 10.77
N ILE A 199 18.97 -2.96 11.44
CA ILE A 199 19.07 -3.76 12.67
C ILE A 199 19.00 -2.91 13.95
N GLY A 200 18.53 -1.65 13.85
CA GLY A 200 18.66 -0.64 14.90
C GLY A 200 18.13 -1.10 16.25
N LEU A 201 16.83 -1.41 16.34
CA LEU A 201 16.26 -1.93 17.60
C LEU A 201 16.71 -3.37 17.88
N LEU A 202 16.82 -4.21 16.83
CA LEU A 202 17.20 -5.62 16.95
C LEU A 202 18.57 -5.82 17.62
N THR A 203 19.48 -4.85 17.45
CA THR A 203 20.78 -4.83 18.14
C THR A 203 20.61 -4.89 19.67
N GLY A 204 19.66 -4.15 20.23
CA GLY A 204 19.36 -4.14 21.67
C GLY A 204 18.61 -5.37 22.17
N CYS A 205 18.02 -6.13 21.25
CA CYS A 205 17.30 -7.38 21.52
C CYS A 205 18.18 -8.63 21.33
N SER A 206 19.49 -8.48 21.15
CA SER A 206 20.39 -9.58 20.80
C SER A 206 21.38 -9.90 21.93
N CYS A 207 21.72 -11.18 22.09
CA CYS A 207 22.84 -11.61 22.94
C CYS A 207 24.22 -11.23 22.34
N HIS A 208 24.30 -10.98 21.02
CA HIS A 208 25.49 -10.47 20.30
C HIS A 208 25.51 -8.94 20.17
N GLU A 209 24.80 -8.24 21.05
CA GLU A 209 24.58 -6.79 20.96
C GLU A 209 25.86 -5.96 20.73
N GLU A 210 26.96 -6.22 21.46
CA GLU A 210 28.20 -5.44 21.31
C GLU A 210 28.80 -5.58 19.90
N HIS A 211 28.80 -6.80 19.38
CA HIS A 211 29.28 -7.11 18.02
C HIS A 211 28.40 -6.43 16.97
N LEU A 212 27.08 -6.56 17.09
CA LEU A 212 26.12 -5.94 16.16
C LEU A 212 26.17 -4.41 16.20
N ARG A 213 26.38 -3.82 17.38
CA ARG A 213 26.53 -2.37 17.55
C ARG A 213 27.80 -1.87 16.85
N ALA A 214 28.91 -2.59 16.97
CA ALA A 214 30.15 -2.28 16.27
C ALA A 214 29.99 -2.41 14.74
N ALA A 215 29.31 -3.46 14.27
CA ALA A 215 29.02 -3.67 12.84
C ALA A 215 28.06 -2.61 12.26
N GLY A 216 27.11 -2.13 13.08
CA GLY A 216 26.15 -1.09 12.72
C GLY A 216 26.73 0.32 12.68
N ALA A 217 27.86 0.58 13.35
CA ALA A 217 28.53 1.88 13.36
C ALA A 217 29.15 2.20 11.99
N ARG A 218 28.35 2.76 11.08
CA ARG A 218 28.85 3.22 9.78
C ARG A 218 29.75 4.44 9.97
N GLY A 219 30.95 4.38 9.39
CA GLY A 219 31.82 5.55 9.23
C GLY A 219 31.13 6.66 8.41
N PRO A 220 31.59 7.93 8.52
CA PRO A 220 30.97 9.05 7.83
C PRO A 220 30.94 8.81 6.31
N ILE A 221 29.81 9.14 5.68
CA ILE A 221 29.66 9.11 4.21
C ILE A 221 30.71 10.07 3.62
N ARG A 222 31.75 9.53 2.97
CA ARG A 222 32.77 10.33 2.29
C ARG A 222 32.15 11.02 1.06
N THR A 223 31.90 12.32 1.15
CA THR A 223 31.55 13.14 0.00
C THR A 223 32.83 13.60 -0.72
N PRO A 224 32.90 13.51 -2.07
CA PRO A 224 34.04 14.04 -2.82
C PRO A 224 34.18 15.55 -2.66
N PRO A 225 35.41 16.11 -2.58
CA PRO A 225 35.62 17.54 -2.33
C PRO A 225 35.31 18.45 -3.54
N PHE A 226 34.84 17.90 -4.67
CA PHE A 226 34.55 18.65 -5.89
C PHE A 226 33.15 18.29 -6.43
N ARG A 227 32.43 19.31 -6.95
CA ARG A 227 31.16 19.11 -7.67
C ARG A 227 31.46 18.61 -9.08
N ILE A 228 30.95 17.43 -9.43
CA ILE A 228 31.06 16.86 -10.78
C ILE A 228 29.91 17.42 -11.64
N PRO A 229 30.18 18.03 -12.82
CA PRO A 229 29.12 18.50 -13.71
C PRO A 229 28.21 17.34 -14.13
N PHE A 230 26.89 17.55 -14.12
CA PHE A 230 25.85 16.53 -14.39
C PHE A 230 25.74 15.40 -13.35
N ALA A 231 26.64 15.30 -12.36
CA ALA A 231 26.47 14.36 -11.26
C ALA A 231 25.20 14.63 -10.47
N ASP A 232 24.72 15.87 -10.40
CA ASP A 232 23.47 16.19 -9.71
C ASP A 232 22.26 15.47 -10.34
N LYS A 233 22.23 15.27 -11.67
CA LYS A 233 21.14 14.53 -12.34
C LYS A 233 21.27 13.02 -12.16
N VAL A 234 22.49 12.49 -12.23
CA VAL A 234 22.76 11.06 -11.99
C VAL A 234 22.53 10.71 -10.53
N ALA A 235 23.02 11.53 -9.61
CA ALA A 235 22.78 11.44 -8.18
C ALA A 235 21.30 11.61 -7.86
N ALA A 236 20.55 12.54 -8.46
CA ALA A 236 19.11 12.64 -8.25
C ALA A 236 18.35 11.38 -8.70
N ARG A 237 18.76 10.75 -9.82
CA ARG A 237 18.15 9.50 -10.30
C ARG A 237 18.47 8.30 -9.40
N VAL A 238 19.72 8.20 -8.93
CA VAL A 238 20.17 7.13 -8.01
C VAL A 238 19.56 7.34 -6.62
N LEU A 239 19.56 8.57 -6.11
CA LEU A 239 18.97 8.96 -4.84
C LEU A 239 17.44 8.77 -4.86
N GLY A 240 16.78 9.05 -5.98
CA GLY A 240 15.35 8.76 -6.15
C GLY A 240 15.01 7.28 -5.98
N ARG A 241 15.82 6.37 -6.53
CA ARG A 241 15.65 4.90 -6.36
C ARG A 241 15.93 4.46 -4.92
N ILE A 242 16.96 5.01 -4.29
CA ILE A 242 17.32 4.76 -2.89
C ILE A 242 16.23 5.26 -1.94
N VAL A 243 15.61 6.41 -2.22
CA VAL A 243 14.51 6.95 -1.41
C VAL A 243 13.28 6.04 -1.51
N VAL A 244 12.99 5.50 -2.70
CA VAL A 244 11.89 4.54 -2.91
C VAL A 244 12.12 3.27 -2.09
N ASN A 245 13.28 2.61 -2.24
CA ASN A 245 13.65 1.45 -1.43
C ASN A 245 15.12 1.52 -0.95
N PRO A 246 15.38 1.93 0.31
CA PRO A 246 16.73 2.02 0.85
C PRO A 246 17.41 0.66 1.07
N SER A 247 16.67 -0.45 1.14
CA SER A 247 17.25 -1.80 1.26
C SER A 247 18.08 -2.19 0.04
N GLN A 248 17.87 -1.53 -1.11
CA GLN A 248 18.77 -1.65 -2.25
C GLN A 248 20.21 -1.22 -1.96
N LEU A 249 20.48 -0.50 -0.86
CA LEU A 249 21.84 -0.18 -0.42
C LEU A 249 22.48 -1.27 0.46
N ALA A 250 21.75 -2.32 0.84
CA ALA A 250 22.31 -3.40 1.64
C ALA A 250 23.46 -4.09 0.87
N GLY A 251 24.61 -4.19 1.53
CA GLY A 251 25.74 -4.98 1.07
C GLY A 251 25.91 -6.24 1.92
N PRO A 252 26.92 -7.07 1.61
CA PRO A 252 27.15 -8.33 2.32
C PRO A 252 27.29 -8.18 3.84
N ASP A 253 27.94 -7.12 4.33
CA ASP A 253 28.07 -6.87 5.77
C ASP A 253 26.74 -6.56 6.43
N THR A 254 25.88 -5.77 5.77
CA THR A 254 24.53 -5.47 6.26
C THR A 254 23.69 -6.74 6.38
N LEU A 255 23.74 -7.61 5.37
CA LEU A 255 22.99 -8.88 5.37
C LEU A 255 23.53 -9.87 6.41
N ARG A 256 24.85 -9.92 6.60
CA ARG A 256 25.46 -10.70 7.69
C ARG A 256 25.01 -10.21 9.06
N ALA A 257 25.00 -8.90 9.29
CA ALA A 257 24.55 -8.32 10.55
C ALA A 257 23.06 -8.54 10.78
N ALA A 258 22.23 -8.51 9.73
CA ALA A 258 20.81 -8.86 9.80
C ALA A 258 20.61 -10.33 10.18
N ARG A 259 21.32 -11.26 9.52
CA ARG A 259 21.29 -12.68 9.86
C ARG A 259 21.75 -12.93 11.30
N ASP A 260 22.84 -12.31 11.71
CA ASP A 260 23.38 -12.41 13.07
C ASP A 260 22.37 -11.88 14.09
N ALA A 261 21.74 -10.73 13.84
CA ALA A 261 20.68 -10.20 14.71
C ALA A 261 19.47 -11.14 14.83
N VAL A 262 19.12 -11.87 13.77
CA VAL A 262 18.07 -12.89 13.78
C VAL A 262 18.49 -14.12 14.61
N ASP A 263 19.68 -14.66 14.34
CA ASP A 263 20.21 -15.86 15.00
C ASP A 263 20.52 -15.66 16.48
N SER A 264 20.81 -14.44 16.88
CA SER A 264 21.19 -14.06 18.24
C SER A 264 20.07 -13.32 19.00
N PHE A 265 18.83 -13.40 18.53
CA PHE A 265 17.70 -12.78 19.21
C PHE A 265 17.50 -13.36 20.62
N ASP A 266 17.34 -12.48 21.60
CA ASP A 266 17.10 -12.77 23.00
C ASP A 266 15.78 -12.10 23.41
N GLU A 267 14.76 -12.93 23.65
CA GLU A 267 13.42 -12.43 23.99
C GLU A 267 13.39 -11.70 25.33
N GLU A 268 14.17 -12.12 26.32
CA GLU A 268 14.16 -11.46 27.63
C GLU A 268 14.75 -10.06 27.51
N LYS A 269 15.84 -9.91 26.76
CA LYS A 269 16.37 -8.57 26.43
C LYS A 269 15.33 -7.69 25.72
N ALA A 270 14.58 -8.25 24.78
CA ALA A 270 13.51 -7.53 24.08
C ALA A 270 12.40 -7.08 25.04
N ARG A 271 11.99 -7.94 25.99
CA ARG A 271 10.99 -7.64 27.01
C ARG A 271 11.49 -6.60 28.02
N GLU A 272 12.73 -6.72 28.49
CA GLU A 272 13.36 -5.70 29.34
C GLU A 272 13.41 -4.34 28.66
N LEU A 273 13.78 -4.31 27.38
CA LEU A 273 13.79 -3.10 26.59
C LEU A 273 12.38 -2.49 26.46
N ALA A 274 11.37 -3.32 26.20
CA ALA A 274 9.98 -2.89 26.11
C ALA A 274 9.46 -2.30 27.44
N ARG A 275 9.74 -2.94 28.57
CA ARG A 275 9.43 -2.40 29.91
C ARG A 275 10.11 -1.06 30.15
N ARG A 276 11.37 -0.93 29.73
CA ARG A 276 12.12 0.33 29.84
C ARG A 276 11.52 1.43 28.99
N PHE A 277 11.12 1.14 27.75
CA PHE A 277 10.39 2.09 26.90
C PHE A 277 9.08 2.54 27.54
N ALA A 278 8.31 1.62 28.11
CA ALA A 278 7.09 1.93 28.84
C ALA A 278 7.34 2.79 30.09
N ALA A 279 8.44 2.57 30.81
CA ALA A 279 8.86 3.40 31.94
C ALA A 279 9.25 4.82 31.50
N ASN A 280 10.07 4.94 30.45
CA ASN A 280 10.63 6.21 29.97
C ASN A 280 9.65 7.02 29.09
N GLY A 281 8.56 6.39 28.63
CA GLY A 281 7.63 7.03 27.69
C GLY A 281 8.19 7.12 26.27
N THR A 282 9.10 6.21 25.90
CA THR A 282 9.58 6.02 24.53
C THR A 282 8.55 5.22 23.75
N TRP A 283 8.04 5.80 22.67
CA TRP A 283 7.09 5.15 21.77
C TRP A 283 7.81 4.50 20.59
N ASN A 284 7.14 3.53 19.97
CA ASN A 284 7.56 3.00 18.69
C ASN A 284 6.46 3.28 17.66
N CYS A 285 6.86 3.74 16.47
CA CYS A 285 6.00 3.76 15.29
C CYS A 285 6.62 2.77 14.28
N PRO A 286 6.17 1.50 14.29
CA PRO A 286 6.85 0.44 13.55
C PRO A 286 6.83 0.63 12.04
N THR A 287 5.77 1.24 11.51
CA THR A 287 5.54 1.42 10.06
C THR A 287 5.78 0.12 9.28
N LEU A 288 5.31 -1.02 9.80
CA LEU A 288 5.60 -2.35 9.25
C LEU A 288 5.21 -2.48 7.78
N ILE A 289 4.16 -1.78 7.34
CA ILE A 289 3.78 -1.71 5.91
C ILE A 289 4.93 -1.15 5.04
N ARG A 290 5.60 -0.10 5.51
CA ARG A 290 6.75 0.51 4.82
C ARG A 290 7.99 -0.39 4.89
N VAL A 291 8.17 -1.15 5.97
CA VAL A 291 9.30 -2.09 6.10
C VAL A 291 9.10 -3.32 5.21
N LYS A 292 7.88 -3.89 5.17
CA LYS A 292 7.52 -4.99 4.27
C LYS A 292 7.78 -4.61 2.82
N ALA A 293 7.27 -3.45 2.40
CA ALA A 293 7.50 -2.91 1.05
C ALA A 293 8.97 -2.54 0.76
N GLN A 294 9.89 -2.59 1.73
CA GLN A 294 11.32 -2.46 1.48
C GLN A 294 12.03 -3.81 1.37
N TYR A 295 11.54 -4.82 2.08
CA TYR A 295 12.17 -6.14 2.22
C TYR A 295 11.65 -7.16 1.20
N SER A 296 10.46 -6.93 0.64
CA SER A 296 9.85 -7.80 -0.35
C SER A 296 9.15 -6.99 -1.45
N CYS A 297 9.74 -5.87 -1.90
CA CYS A 297 9.10 -4.97 -2.87
C CYS A 297 8.84 -5.61 -4.25
N ASP A 298 9.49 -6.72 -4.52
CA ASP A 298 9.38 -7.57 -5.71
C ASP A 298 8.42 -8.75 -5.52
N ASP A 299 7.78 -8.86 -4.35
CA ASP A 299 6.63 -9.73 -4.14
C ASP A 299 5.51 -9.34 -5.15
N PRO A 300 5.03 -10.29 -5.99
CA PRO A 300 3.99 -10.03 -6.97
C PRO A 300 2.72 -9.41 -6.38
N ALA A 301 2.42 -9.66 -5.10
CA ALA A 301 1.28 -9.07 -4.41
C ALA A 301 1.32 -7.54 -4.40
N PHE A 302 2.51 -6.91 -4.37
CA PHE A 302 2.62 -5.45 -4.47
C PHE A 302 2.35 -4.93 -5.89
N ALA A 303 2.67 -5.70 -6.91
CA ALA A 303 2.39 -5.33 -8.30
C ALA A 303 0.91 -5.53 -8.66
N ALA A 304 0.24 -6.47 -7.99
CA ALA A 304 -1.18 -6.76 -8.12
C ALA A 304 -2.05 -6.00 -7.11
N ASP A 305 -1.48 -5.12 -6.27
CA ASP A 305 -2.21 -4.45 -5.19
C ASP A 305 -3.31 -3.54 -5.77
N PRO A 306 -4.59 -3.77 -5.39
CA PRO A 306 -5.71 -3.04 -5.96
C PRO A 306 -5.67 -1.52 -5.69
N ASP A 307 -5.02 -1.11 -4.61
CA ASP A 307 -4.93 0.29 -4.23
C ASP A 307 -3.89 1.08 -5.05
N LEU A 308 -3.13 0.41 -5.94
CA LEU A 308 -2.26 1.07 -6.93
C LEU A 308 -3.03 2.02 -7.86
N ARG A 309 -4.35 1.89 -7.97
CA ARG A 309 -5.25 2.83 -8.66
C ARG A 309 -5.15 4.26 -8.11
N TYR A 310 -4.84 4.41 -6.82
CA TYR A 310 -4.69 5.70 -6.17
C TYR A 310 -3.28 6.28 -6.33
N ALA A 311 -2.30 5.47 -6.74
CA ALA A 311 -0.96 5.94 -7.07
C ALA A 311 -0.93 6.59 -8.47
N THR A 312 -0.05 7.56 -8.67
CA THR A 312 0.15 8.12 -10.01
C THR A 312 0.92 7.14 -10.91
N ALA A 313 0.74 7.22 -12.23
CA ALA A 313 1.52 6.43 -13.19
C ALA A 313 3.05 6.60 -13.02
N LYS A 314 3.49 7.78 -12.58
CA LYS A 314 4.89 8.07 -12.28
C LYS A 314 5.39 7.31 -11.06
N GLU A 315 4.59 7.21 -10.00
CA GLU A 315 4.91 6.46 -8.79
C GLU A 315 4.94 4.97 -9.07
N ARG A 316 3.91 4.42 -9.73
CA ARG A 316 3.88 3.01 -10.14
C ARG A 316 5.13 2.64 -10.94
N LYS A 317 5.48 3.43 -11.96
CA LYS A 317 6.71 3.22 -12.76
C LYS A 317 7.98 3.24 -11.91
N ALA A 318 8.06 4.13 -10.92
CA ALA A 318 9.21 4.20 -10.02
C ALA A 318 9.30 2.98 -9.11
N TRP A 319 8.17 2.49 -8.61
CA TRP A 319 8.07 1.30 -7.76
C TRP A 319 8.39 0.02 -8.53
N THR A 320 7.82 -0.18 -9.72
CA THR A 320 8.15 -1.33 -10.60
C THR A 320 9.64 -1.36 -10.92
N ALA A 321 10.25 -0.20 -11.21
CA ALA A 321 11.68 -0.12 -11.47
C ALA A 321 12.54 -0.42 -10.21
N ALA A 322 12.02 -0.12 -9.02
CA ALA A 322 12.68 -0.46 -7.77
C ALA A 322 12.55 -1.96 -7.44
N ALA A 323 11.38 -2.54 -7.64
CA ALA A 323 11.12 -3.97 -7.50
C ALA A 323 12.04 -4.81 -8.39
N ALA A 324 12.07 -4.52 -9.69
CA ALA A 324 12.94 -5.22 -10.64
C ALA A 324 14.43 -5.10 -10.30
N ALA A 325 14.86 -3.94 -9.80
CA ALA A 325 16.24 -3.74 -9.37
C ALA A 325 16.58 -4.47 -8.06
N PHE A 326 15.61 -4.65 -7.18
CA PHE A 326 15.76 -5.38 -5.93
C PHE A 326 15.86 -6.89 -6.19
N GLY A 327 14.89 -7.47 -6.90
CA GLY A 327 14.88 -8.90 -7.23
C GLY A 327 16.09 -9.33 -8.07
N LYS A 328 16.61 -8.45 -8.95
CA LYS A 328 17.86 -8.73 -9.68
C LYS A 328 19.11 -8.69 -8.79
N LYS A 329 19.08 -7.90 -7.71
CA LYS A 329 20.27 -7.67 -6.89
C LYS A 329 20.52 -8.79 -5.88
N PHE A 330 19.46 -9.31 -5.29
CA PHE A 330 19.56 -10.27 -4.19
C PHE A 330 19.20 -11.68 -4.69
N ASP A 331 19.93 -12.69 -4.22
CA ASP A 331 19.57 -14.09 -4.47
C ASP A 331 18.54 -14.59 -3.45
N GLU A 332 18.04 -15.82 -3.64
CA GLU A 332 17.02 -16.42 -2.76
C GLU A 332 17.44 -16.47 -1.28
N ALA A 333 18.71 -16.79 -1.00
CA ALA A 333 19.21 -16.85 0.37
C ALA A 333 19.24 -15.45 1.02
N GLN A 334 19.55 -14.42 0.25
CA GLN A 334 19.52 -13.04 0.70
C GLN A 334 18.10 -12.52 0.92
N HIS A 335 17.14 -12.93 0.07
CA HIS A 335 15.71 -12.68 0.30
C HIS A 335 15.22 -13.34 1.60
N ALA A 336 15.64 -14.58 1.87
CA ALA A 336 15.31 -15.26 3.12
C ALA A 336 15.79 -14.48 4.37
N VAL A 337 16.96 -13.83 4.32
CA VAL A 337 17.42 -12.97 5.43
C VAL A 337 16.47 -11.79 5.67
N PHE A 338 15.96 -11.15 4.62
CA PHE A 338 14.99 -10.06 4.75
C PHE A 338 13.65 -10.55 5.30
N ALA A 339 13.18 -11.71 4.84
CA ALA A 339 11.95 -12.33 5.32
C ALA A 339 12.04 -12.70 6.81
N ASP A 340 13.11 -13.38 7.22
CA ASP A 340 13.37 -13.74 8.62
C ASP A 340 13.48 -12.50 9.51
N GLN A 341 14.18 -11.47 9.03
CA GLN A 341 14.28 -10.20 9.74
C GLN A 341 12.90 -9.54 9.90
N PHE A 342 12.05 -9.53 8.87
CA PHE A 342 10.69 -8.99 8.96
C PHE A 342 9.82 -9.76 9.97
N ALA A 343 9.88 -11.10 9.94
CA ALA A 343 9.19 -11.95 10.90
C ALA A 343 9.62 -11.65 12.34
N LEU A 344 10.92 -11.45 12.56
CA LEU A 344 11.44 -11.06 13.87
C LEU A 344 10.95 -9.67 14.29
N LEU A 345 10.88 -8.70 13.36
CA LEU A 345 10.33 -7.37 13.66
C LEU A 345 8.85 -7.45 14.09
N LEU A 346 8.04 -8.33 13.49
CA LEU A 346 6.66 -8.58 13.95
C LEU A 346 6.63 -9.08 15.40
N ARG A 347 7.51 -10.03 15.75
CA ARG A 347 7.64 -10.55 17.13
C ARG A 347 8.06 -9.47 18.11
N VAL A 348 9.04 -8.63 17.75
CA VAL A 348 9.49 -7.53 18.62
C VAL A 348 8.37 -6.49 18.82
N VAL A 349 7.61 -6.15 17.78
CA VAL A 349 6.46 -5.24 17.91
C VAL A 349 5.39 -5.82 18.82
N ARG A 350 5.13 -7.12 18.74
CA ARG A 350 4.22 -7.82 19.67
C ARG A 350 4.71 -7.72 21.11
N ILE A 351 6.00 -7.97 21.36
CA ILE A 351 6.60 -7.84 22.70
C ILE A 351 6.46 -6.40 23.23
N LEU A 352 6.69 -5.40 22.39
CA LEU A 352 6.51 -3.99 22.76
C LEU A 352 5.06 -3.67 23.17
N ASP A 353 4.08 -4.27 22.48
CA ASP A 353 2.66 -4.12 22.83
C ASP A 353 2.31 -4.83 24.16
N GLU A 354 2.73 -6.09 24.31
CA GLU A 354 2.49 -6.90 25.52
C GLU A 354 3.01 -6.21 26.78
N GLU A 355 4.25 -5.72 26.78
CA GLU A 355 4.87 -5.05 27.94
C GLU A 355 4.45 -3.57 28.07
N GLY A 356 3.93 -2.98 27.00
CA GLY A 356 3.48 -1.59 26.94
C GLY A 356 2.07 -1.35 27.48
N ARG A 357 1.23 -2.39 27.54
CA ARG A 357 -0.13 -2.34 28.07
C ARG A 357 -0.14 -2.09 29.59
N PRO A 358 -1.05 -1.26 30.12
CA PRO A 358 -1.22 -1.16 31.57
C PRO A 358 -1.64 -2.51 32.14
N SER A 359 -0.99 -2.99 33.21
CA SER A 359 -1.52 -4.13 33.96
C SER A 359 -2.91 -3.80 34.51
N PRO A 360 -3.85 -4.77 34.57
CA PRO A 360 -5.15 -4.57 35.18
C PRO A 360 -4.97 -4.11 36.63
N GLY A 361 -5.29 -2.84 36.92
CA GLY A 361 -5.14 -2.22 38.24
C GLY A 361 -4.10 -1.09 38.36
N GLY A 362 -3.27 -0.86 37.33
CA GLY A 362 -2.25 0.19 37.34
C GLY A 362 -2.73 1.55 36.83
N HIS A 363 -3.24 2.43 37.71
CA HIS A 363 -3.43 3.85 37.35
C HIS A 363 -2.07 4.55 37.18
N ARG A 364 -1.60 4.73 35.94
CA ARG A 364 -0.47 5.64 35.67
C ARG A 364 -0.97 7.07 35.53
N ARG A 365 -0.75 7.86 36.59
CA ARG A 365 -0.76 9.33 36.55
C ARG A 365 0.28 9.83 35.54
N GLY A 366 -0.14 10.72 34.64
CA GLY A 366 0.76 11.63 33.91
C GLY A 366 1.35 11.13 32.59
N ARG A 367 0.51 10.93 31.56
CA ARG A 367 0.98 11.01 30.16
C ARG A 367 0.25 12.13 29.44
N ARG A 368 0.90 13.29 29.33
CA ARG A 368 0.58 14.29 28.30
C ARG A 368 1.11 13.73 26.97
N GLY A 369 0.29 12.93 26.29
CA GLY A 369 0.59 12.49 24.93
C GLY A 369 0.65 13.68 23.97
N LEU A 370 1.29 13.48 22.81
CA LEU A 370 1.27 14.42 21.67
C LEU A 370 -0.13 14.60 21.04
N GLY A 371 -1.20 14.26 21.76
CA GLY A 371 -2.60 14.63 21.51
C GLY A 371 -3.26 15.42 22.66
N GLY A 372 -2.48 15.93 23.61
CA GLY A 372 -2.99 16.58 24.82
C GLY A 372 -3.28 18.07 24.66
N ARG A 373 -4.57 18.40 24.59
CA ARG A 373 -5.21 19.72 24.83
C ARG A 373 -4.27 20.81 25.40
N GLY A 374 -3.76 21.68 24.54
CA GLY A 374 -3.45 23.05 24.93
C GLY A 374 -4.76 23.81 25.12
N ARG A 375 -5.12 24.17 26.37
CA ARG A 375 -6.04 25.29 26.60
C ARG A 375 -5.36 26.55 26.04
N LEU A 376 -5.62 26.88 24.78
CA LEU A 376 -5.48 28.26 24.32
C LEU A 376 -6.59 29.08 24.97
N PRO A 377 -6.30 30.24 25.58
CA PRO A 377 -7.33 31.08 26.16
C PRO A 377 -8.33 31.46 25.07
N ALA A 378 -9.62 31.23 25.33
CA ALA A 378 -10.71 31.63 24.46
C ALA A 378 -10.65 33.14 24.19
N ARG A 379 -10.06 33.54 23.06
CA ARG A 379 -10.33 34.84 22.47
C ARG A 379 -11.55 34.69 21.59
N ARG A 380 -12.63 35.35 22.03
CA ARG A 380 -13.91 35.50 21.33
C ARG A 380 -13.67 35.86 19.86
N VAL A 381 -13.89 34.91 18.94
CA VAL A 381 -14.16 35.25 17.54
C VAL A 381 -15.65 35.56 17.47
N ARG A 382 -15.99 36.81 17.15
CA ARG A 382 -17.36 37.25 16.93
C ARG A 382 -17.94 36.54 15.70
N PRO A 383 -19.22 36.13 15.71
CA PRO A 383 -19.84 35.53 14.55
C PRO A 383 -20.06 36.59 13.45
N ALA A 384 -19.62 36.29 12.23
CA ALA A 384 -20.03 37.03 11.05
C ALA A 384 -21.48 36.65 10.71
N ARG A 385 -22.32 37.66 10.46
CA ARG A 385 -23.74 37.51 10.10
C ARG A 385 -23.91 36.82 8.73
N PRO A 386 -25.03 36.10 8.52
CA PRO A 386 -25.29 35.37 7.29
C PRO A 386 -25.78 36.31 6.17
N GLY A 387 -25.08 36.30 5.04
CA GLY A 387 -25.53 36.89 3.78
C GLY A 387 -26.26 35.84 2.94
N ARG A 388 -27.53 36.12 2.64
CA ARG A 388 -28.40 35.34 1.76
C ARG A 388 -27.81 35.18 0.34
N ALA A 389 -27.87 33.98 -0.21
CA ALA A 389 -28.16 33.76 -1.63
C ALA A 389 -28.87 32.40 -1.82
N ARG A 390 -29.87 32.43 -2.69
CA ARG A 390 -30.90 31.41 -2.96
C ARG A 390 -30.40 30.28 -3.91
N PRO A 391 -31.15 29.18 -4.04
CA PRO A 391 -30.72 27.94 -4.68
C PRO A 391 -30.92 27.96 -6.20
N ALA A 392 -30.15 27.17 -6.94
CA ALA A 392 -30.42 26.84 -8.33
C ALA A 392 -30.38 25.32 -8.51
N ALA A 393 -31.44 24.83 -9.16
CA ALA A 393 -31.66 23.47 -9.59
C ALA A 393 -30.87 23.15 -10.88
N ASP A 394 -30.64 21.87 -11.11
CA ASP A 394 -30.27 21.22 -12.39
C ASP A 394 -31.56 20.96 -13.23
N PRO A 395 -31.57 20.43 -14.48
CA PRO A 395 -30.47 20.08 -15.41
C PRO A 395 -30.69 20.44 -16.90
N ALA A 396 -29.67 20.09 -17.73
CA ALA A 396 -29.75 19.56 -19.12
C ALA A 396 -29.15 20.38 -20.29
N GLU A 397 -28.22 19.69 -20.99
CA GLU A 397 -28.03 19.57 -22.46
C GLU A 397 -27.69 20.78 -23.37
N ARG A 398 -26.45 20.81 -23.94
CA ARG A 398 -26.15 20.56 -25.38
C ARG A 398 -24.76 21.08 -25.84
N HIS A 399 -24.26 20.40 -26.86
CA HIS A 399 -22.93 20.37 -27.46
C HIS A 399 -22.45 21.61 -28.28
N HIS A 400 -21.12 21.59 -28.51
CA HIS A 400 -20.32 22.03 -29.68
C HIS A 400 -19.37 23.25 -29.55
N ARG A 401 -18.12 22.98 -30.01
CA ARG A 401 -16.87 23.77 -30.13
C ARG A 401 -16.94 24.87 -31.24
N PRO A 402 -15.82 25.50 -31.71
CA PRO A 402 -14.79 26.35 -31.06
C PRO A 402 -14.44 27.69 -31.82
N GLY A 403 -13.97 28.73 -31.09
CA GLY A 403 -13.11 29.87 -31.55
C GLY A 403 -13.62 30.81 -32.68
N PRO A 404 -12.92 31.89 -33.12
CA PRO A 404 -11.82 32.72 -32.51
C PRO A 404 -11.96 34.28 -32.68
N VAL A 405 -11.45 35.05 -31.69
CA VAL A 405 -10.70 36.37 -31.77
C VAL A 405 -11.47 37.62 -32.35
N PRO A 406 -10.95 38.88 -32.38
CA PRO A 406 -11.26 39.99 -31.46
C PRO A 406 -11.72 41.32 -32.14
N GLY A 407 -12.15 42.34 -31.38
CA GLY A 407 -12.41 43.67 -31.97
C GLY A 407 -12.72 44.82 -31.01
N ALA A 408 -11.69 45.59 -30.69
CA ALA A 408 -11.57 47.06 -30.63
C ALA A 408 -12.71 48.00 -30.14
N GLY A 409 -12.28 48.98 -29.33
CA GLY A 409 -12.76 50.37 -29.32
C GLY A 409 -13.56 50.79 -28.08
N GLY A 410 -13.28 51.86 -27.34
CA GLY A 410 -12.26 52.90 -27.45
C GLY A 410 -12.58 54.12 -26.55
N GLY A 411 -11.51 54.80 -26.09
CA GLY A 411 -11.42 56.22 -25.67
C GLY A 411 -12.16 56.65 -24.38
N ARG A 412 -11.73 57.63 -23.57
CA ARG A 412 -10.72 58.72 -23.57
C ARG A 412 -10.40 59.04 -22.08
N GLY A 413 -9.34 59.74 -21.63
CA GLY A 413 -8.37 60.61 -22.28
C GLY A 413 -7.23 61.11 -21.35
N HIS A 414 -6.32 61.83 -22.02
CA HIS A 414 -4.97 62.38 -21.74
C HIS A 414 -4.58 63.12 -20.44
N ARG A 415 -3.27 63.04 -20.07
CA ARG A 415 -2.18 64.06 -20.29
C ARG A 415 -0.80 63.48 -19.83
N ARG A 416 0.14 63.15 -20.74
CA ARG A 416 1.31 63.87 -21.33
C ARG A 416 2.60 63.99 -20.47
N GLY A 417 3.72 63.46 -21.02
CA GLY A 417 5.14 63.85 -20.78
C GLY A 417 6.14 62.68 -20.74
N ARG A 418 6.60 62.11 -21.88
CA ARG A 418 7.95 62.22 -22.51
C ARG A 418 9.15 62.08 -21.53
N GLN A 419 10.25 61.34 -21.77
CA GLN A 419 10.85 60.63 -22.91
C GLN A 419 12.04 59.76 -22.42
N GLY A 420 12.30 58.62 -23.08
CA GLY A 420 13.64 58.28 -23.60
C GLY A 420 14.64 57.44 -22.78
N GLY A 421 14.84 56.18 -23.22
CA GLY A 421 16.18 55.71 -23.63
C GLY A 421 17.04 54.87 -22.66
N ARG A 422 17.17 53.57 -22.94
CA ARG A 422 18.26 52.67 -22.46
C ARG A 422 19.61 53.11 -23.04
N PRO A 423 20.78 52.70 -22.47
CA PRO A 423 21.45 51.48 -22.97
C PRO A 423 22.31 50.69 -21.94
N ARG A 424 22.73 49.49 -22.35
CA ARG A 424 23.87 48.66 -21.87
C ARG A 424 24.78 48.39 -23.10
N PRO A 425 26.00 47.79 -23.00
CA PRO A 425 26.96 47.63 -21.89
C PRO A 425 28.43 47.95 -22.32
N ALA A 426 29.40 47.95 -21.39
CA ALA A 426 30.83 47.88 -21.75
C ALA A 426 31.71 47.16 -20.71
N ARG A 427 32.67 46.41 -21.24
CA ARG A 427 33.72 45.59 -20.59
C ARG A 427 34.86 46.45 -20.04
N ARG A 428 35.56 46.03 -18.97
CA ARG A 428 37.02 46.22 -18.76
C ARG A 428 37.65 45.13 -17.87
N ARG A 429 38.87 44.72 -18.25
CA ARG A 429 39.97 44.04 -17.51
C ARG A 429 41.22 44.93 -17.72
N PRO A 430 42.41 44.66 -17.15
CA PRO A 430 42.81 44.10 -15.84
C PRO A 430 43.89 44.98 -15.15
N HIS A 431 44.32 44.64 -13.93
CA HIS A 431 45.56 45.17 -13.33
C HIS A 431 46.56 44.04 -12.99
N ARG A 432 47.83 44.27 -13.33
CA ARG A 432 49.03 43.48 -13.03
C ARG A 432 49.89 44.21 -11.98
N GLY A 433 50.64 43.42 -11.21
CA GLY A 433 51.78 43.81 -10.37
C GLY A 433 51.79 42.92 -9.11
N GLY A 434 52.75 42.06 -8.79
CA GLY A 434 54.13 41.88 -9.23
C GLY A 434 55.03 41.99 -8.01
N ARG A 435 55.52 40.85 -7.47
CA ARG A 435 56.88 40.60 -6.92
C ARG A 435 56.91 39.42 -5.92
N GLN A 436 57.74 38.43 -6.27
CA GLN A 436 58.44 37.46 -5.41
C GLN A 436 59.85 38.02 -5.13
N PRO A 437 60.62 37.58 -4.10
CA PRO A 437 61.38 36.31 -4.24
C PRO A 437 61.73 35.49 -2.97
N ALA A 438 61.76 34.17 -3.19
CA ALA A 438 62.85 33.19 -2.95
C ALA A 438 63.26 32.62 -1.56
N ARG A 439 63.73 31.35 -1.69
CA ARG A 439 64.59 30.48 -0.83
C ARG A 439 63.80 29.66 0.21
N GLY A 440 63.80 28.32 0.17
CA GLY A 440 64.89 27.33 0.22
C GLY A 440 64.62 26.51 1.51
N GLN A 441 64.59 25.19 1.59
CA GLN A 441 65.68 24.24 1.35
C GLN A 441 65.10 22.80 1.40
N ARG A 442 65.73 21.90 0.65
CA ARG A 442 65.61 20.44 0.75
C ARG A 442 66.52 19.93 1.86
N CYS A 443 66.15 18.82 2.51
CA CYS A 443 67.10 17.93 3.18
C CYS A 443 66.68 16.46 3.03
N ARG A 444 67.55 15.68 2.40
CA ARG A 444 67.80 14.23 2.59
C ARG A 444 69.33 14.07 2.58
N PRO A 445 69.88 13.16 3.40
CA PRO A 445 70.83 12.13 2.91
C PRO A 445 70.52 10.75 3.53
N ARG A 446 70.66 9.57 2.90
CA ARG A 446 71.73 8.81 2.20
C ARG A 446 72.46 7.77 3.08
N GLY A 447 72.58 6.53 2.56
CA GLY A 447 73.58 5.48 2.87
C GLY A 447 73.08 4.07 2.45
N ARG A 448 73.39 3.51 1.25
CA ARG A 448 74.53 2.63 0.81
C ARG A 448 74.71 1.33 1.66
N ALA A 449 74.27 0.12 1.23
CA ALA A 449 74.87 -0.89 0.29
C ALA A 449 75.88 -1.87 0.96
N PRO A 450 76.32 -3.04 0.40
CA PRO A 450 75.70 -4.07 -0.50
C PRO A 450 76.07 -5.56 -0.13
N ARG A 451 75.55 -6.59 -0.86
CA ARG A 451 76.32 -7.64 -1.62
C ARG A 451 75.66 -9.04 -1.77
N ARG A 452 75.67 -9.48 -3.05
CA ARG A 452 76.04 -10.78 -3.67
C ARG A 452 75.30 -12.10 -3.37
N GLY A 453 74.80 -12.70 -4.45
CA GLY A 453 75.35 -13.98 -4.96
C GLY A 453 74.33 -15.09 -5.28
N GLY A 454 74.42 -15.67 -6.48
CA GLY A 454 73.93 -17.03 -6.76
C GLY A 454 73.07 -17.18 -8.01
N ALA A 455 73.68 -17.69 -9.08
CA ALA A 455 73.04 -18.07 -10.34
C ALA A 455 72.51 -19.51 -10.29
N GLY A 456 71.45 -19.79 -11.05
CA GLY A 456 70.98 -21.15 -11.36
C GLY A 456 69.87 -21.09 -12.41
N ARG A 457 70.11 -21.70 -13.57
CA ARG A 457 69.26 -21.69 -14.77
C ARG A 457 68.74 -23.11 -14.99
N LEU A 458 67.47 -23.24 -15.39
CA LEU A 458 66.89 -24.18 -16.38
C LEU A 458 65.59 -24.90 -15.93
N GLU A 459 64.56 -24.59 -16.75
CA GLU A 459 63.53 -25.49 -17.32
C GLU A 459 62.39 -26.07 -16.47
N GLY A 460 61.18 -25.97 -17.02
CA GLY A 460 59.98 -26.69 -16.58
C GLY A 460 58.71 -25.84 -16.52
N ALA A 461 58.06 -25.63 -17.66
CA ALA A 461 56.75 -24.98 -17.74
C ALA A 461 55.63 -25.87 -17.15
N GLY A 462 54.81 -25.30 -16.27
CA GLY A 462 53.58 -25.90 -15.75
C GLY A 462 52.80 -24.91 -14.89
N ARG A 463 51.78 -24.28 -15.47
CA ARG A 463 51.02 -23.15 -14.92
C ARG A 463 50.26 -23.52 -13.63
N ARG A 464 50.53 -22.81 -12.52
CA ARG A 464 49.57 -22.59 -11.41
C ARG A 464 49.43 -21.08 -11.20
N ALA A 465 48.18 -20.62 -11.17
CA ALA A 465 47.82 -19.21 -10.99
C ALA A 465 48.20 -18.74 -9.57
N VAL A 466 48.87 -17.59 -9.51
CA VAL A 466 49.29 -16.91 -8.28
C VAL A 466 48.18 -15.93 -7.85
N ALA A 467 47.70 -16.08 -6.62
CA ALA A 467 46.88 -15.09 -5.94
C ALA A 467 47.73 -13.87 -5.55
N GLY A 468 47.22 -12.66 -5.81
CA GLY A 468 47.82 -11.40 -5.36
C GLY A 468 47.60 -11.15 -3.85
N PRO A 469 48.40 -10.28 -3.21
CA PRO A 469 48.48 -10.20 -1.75
C PRO A 469 47.27 -9.46 -1.15
N ALA A 470 46.70 -10.05 -0.10
CA ALA A 470 45.69 -9.45 0.74
C ALA A 470 46.28 -8.34 1.62
N HIS A 471 45.57 -7.21 1.72
CA HIS A 471 45.77 -6.21 2.77
C HIS A 471 45.32 -6.77 4.13
N PRO A 472 45.93 -6.35 5.26
CA PRO A 472 45.62 -6.92 6.57
C PRO A 472 44.24 -6.42 7.03
N GLY A 473 43.24 -7.31 6.96
CA GLY A 473 41.97 -7.14 7.65
C GLY A 473 42.19 -7.39 9.15
N VAL A 474 41.68 -6.48 9.98
CA VAL A 474 41.56 -6.69 11.42
C VAL A 474 40.64 -7.90 11.62
N ALA A 475 41.20 -9.03 12.06
CA ALA A 475 40.43 -10.16 12.52
C ALA A 475 39.78 -9.78 13.86
N VAL A 476 38.46 -9.68 13.88
CA VAL A 476 37.68 -9.59 15.10
C VAL A 476 37.18 -11.01 15.37
N ASP A 477 37.64 -11.61 16.46
CA ASP A 477 37.24 -12.95 16.89
C ASP A 477 35.73 -13.03 17.11
N ARG A 478 35.11 -14.14 16.69
CA ARG A 478 33.71 -14.45 17.02
C ARG A 478 33.57 -14.62 18.54
N PRO A 479 32.57 -14.00 19.20
CA PRO A 479 32.30 -14.28 20.60
C PRO A 479 31.89 -15.75 20.78
N THR A 480 32.45 -16.41 21.78
CA THR A 480 32.28 -17.83 22.12
C THR A 480 31.12 -18.11 23.08
N GLY A 481 30.27 -17.11 23.36
CA GLY A 481 29.11 -17.26 24.23
C GLY A 481 27.93 -17.88 23.48
N GLN A 482 27.55 -19.11 23.82
CA GLN A 482 26.29 -19.69 23.36
C GLN A 482 25.12 -18.93 24.00
N CYS A 483 24.28 -18.33 23.17
CA CYS A 483 23.00 -17.79 23.62
C CYS A 483 22.13 -18.92 24.18
N PRO A 484 21.24 -18.65 25.16
CA PRO A 484 20.28 -19.66 25.59
C PRO A 484 19.55 -20.22 24.37
N ALA A 485 19.44 -21.55 24.28
CA ALA A 485 18.82 -22.20 23.15
C ALA A 485 17.33 -21.81 23.09
N VAL A 486 17.02 -20.83 22.25
CA VAL A 486 15.65 -20.49 21.85
C VAL A 486 15.46 -21.07 20.46
N ALA A 487 14.29 -21.66 20.19
CA ALA A 487 13.95 -22.20 18.89
C ALA A 487 14.31 -21.18 17.78
N ARG A 488 15.03 -21.63 16.75
CA ARG A 488 15.34 -20.80 15.59
C ARG A 488 14.01 -20.36 14.96
N PRO A 489 13.90 -19.19 14.34
CA PRO A 489 12.67 -18.77 13.65
C PRO A 489 12.14 -19.80 12.65
N ALA A 490 13.04 -20.60 12.05
CA ALA A 490 12.71 -21.71 11.14
C ALA A 490 12.23 -22.99 11.85
N ASP A 491 12.47 -23.15 13.15
CA ASP A 491 12.04 -24.30 13.98
C ASP A 491 10.77 -24.00 14.79
N LEU A 492 10.25 -22.77 14.68
CA LEU A 492 8.94 -22.40 15.17
C LEU A 492 7.92 -22.67 14.05
N PRO A 493 6.69 -23.11 14.34
CA PRO A 493 5.63 -23.05 13.34
C PRO A 493 5.59 -21.61 12.82
N ALA A 494 5.58 -21.47 11.50
CA ALA A 494 5.57 -20.16 10.86
C ALA A 494 4.59 -19.25 11.61
N VAL A 495 5.08 -18.15 12.18
CA VAL A 495 4.18 -17.06 12.52
C VAL A 495 3.73 -16.55 11.17
N ALA A 496 2.60 -17.08 10.72
CA ALA A 496 1.95 -16.58 9.54
C ALA A 496 1.86 -15.06 9.68
N ALA A 497 2.35 -14.34 8.66
CA ALA A 497 1.85 -13.00 8.36
C ALA A 497 0.35 -13.08 8.55
N PRO A 498 -0.28 -12.20 9.37
CA PRO A 498 -1.54 -12.48 10.06
C PRO A 498 -2.33 -13.43 9.20
N THR A 499 -2.29 -14.71 9.55
CA THR A 499 -3.13 -15.67 8.84
C THR A 499 -4.51 -15.05 8.95
N GLN A 500 -5.31 -15.24 7.92
CA GLN A 500 -6.73 -15.07 8.08
C GLN A 500 -7.26 -16.09 9.12
N GLU A 501 -6.75 -16.12 10.35
CA GLU A 501 -7.35 -16.79 11.48
C GLU A 501 -8.02 -15.67 12.28
N GLY A 502 -9.33 -15.46 12.21
CA GLY A 502 -10.40 -16.42 11.96
C GLY A 502 -11.29 -16.18 10.74
N ARG A 503 -10.75 -16.39 9.53
CA ARG A 503 -11.55 -17.04 8.49
C ARG A 503 -11.11 -18.50 8.49
N SER A 504 -11.98 -19.37 8.96
CA SER A 504 -11.77 -20.80 8.72
C SER A 504 -11.46 -21.03 7.24
N ALA A 505 -10.60 -22.00 6.92
CA ALA A 505 -10.33 -22.37 5.53
C ALA A 505 -11.67 -22.62 4.83
N ILE A 506 -11.96 -21.87 3.75
CA ILE A 506 -13.25 -21.94 3.05
C ILE A 506 -13.54 -23.40 2.70
N PRO A 507 -14.61 -24.01 3.24
CA PRO A 507 -14.97 -25.37 2.93
C PRO A 507 -15.21 -25.54 1.43
N THR A 508 -14.67 -26.64 0.88
CA THR A 508 -14.85 -26.99 -0.53
C THR A 508 -15.28 -28.44 -0.66
N LYS A 509 -16.12 -28.73 -1.64
CA LYS A 509 -16.51 -30.11 -2.01
C LYS A 509 -16.56 -30.27 -3.52
N THR A 510 -16.28 -31.46 -4.00
CA THR A 510 -16.65 -31.86 -5.36
C THR A 510 -18.08 -32.37 -5.36
N ALA A 511 -18.83 -32.03 -6.40
CA ALA A 511 -20.20 -32.46 -6.59
C ALA A 511 -20.36 -33.11 -7.97
N THR A 512 -21.41 -33.91 -8.11
CA THR A 512 -21.79 -34.54 -9.38
C THR A 512 -23.24 -34.19 -9.65
N ILE A 513 -23.48 -33.48 -10.75
CA ILE A 513 -24.79 -32.96 -11.14
C ILE A 513 -25.40 -33.87 -12.20
N PRO A 514 -26.59 -34.46 -11.95
CA PRO A 514 -27.32 -35.16 -12.99
C PRO A 514 -27.80 -34.18 -14.06
N THR A 515 -27.38 -34.40 -15.31
CA THR A 515 -27.83 -33.64 -16.49
C THR A 515 -28.52 -34.59 -17.48
N ALA A 516 -29.14 -34.06 -18.53
CA ALA A 516 -29.80 -34.88 -19.55
C ALA A 516 -28.81 -35.81 -20.31
N ASP A 517 -27.57 -35.39 -20.51
CA ASP A 517 -26.56 -36.09 -21.32
C ASP A 517 -25.50 -36.81 -20.48
N GLY A 518 -25.62 -36.82 -19.15
CA GLY A 518 -24.67 -37.49 -18.27
C GLY A 518 -24.50 -36.82 -16.91
N LEU A 519 -23.42 -37.18 -16.23
CA LEU A 519 -23.07 -36.62 -14.93
C LEU A 519 -22.02 -35.52 -15.11
N ALA A 520 -22.34 -34.30 -14.69
CA ALA A 520 -21.41 -33.19 -14.72
C ALA A 520 -20.70 -33.05 -13.37
N ASP A 521 -19.38 -33.24 -13.34
CA ASP A 521 -18.56 -32.90 -12.18
C ASP A 521 -18.61 -31.39 -11.92
N ALA A 522 -18.54 -30.99 -10.66
CA ALA A 522 -18.56 -29.59 -10.26
C ALA A 522 -17.69 -29.35 -9.04
N PHE A 523 -17.10 -28.15 -8.98
CA PHE A 523 -16.45 -27.64 -7.79
C PHE A 523 -17.42 -26.77 -7.00
N VAL A 524 -17.40 -26.88 -5.68
CA VAL A 524 -18.23 -26.09 -4.78
C VAL A 524 -17.36 -25.47 -3.70
N ALA A 525 -17.56 -24.17 -3.46
CA ALA A 525 -17.00 -23.44 -2.32
C ALA A 525 -18.12 -22.68 -1.59
N PHE A 526 -18.09 -22.66 -0.26
CA PHE A 526 -19.11 -21.98 0.54
C PHE A 526 -18.53 -21.53 1.89
N PRO A 527 -19.15 -20.55 2.59
CA PRO A 527 -18.66 -20.05 3.87
C PRO A 527 -18.67 -21.13 4.96
N ASP A 528 -17.71 -21.07 5.89
CA ASP A 528 -17.75 -21.90 7.10
C ASP A 528 -18.67 -21.30 8.17
N GLY A 529 -19.18 -22.13 9.09
CA GLY A 529 -19.96 -21.70 10.25
C GLY A 529 -21.45 -22.09 10.22
N GLY A 530 -21.90 -22.77 9.15
CA GLY A 530 -23.29 -23.24 9.00
C GLY A 530 -24.28 -22.14 8.61
N GLY A 531 -25.51 -22.55 8.30
CA GLY A 531 -26.57 -21.67 7.79
C GLY A 531 -26.74 -21.74 6.28
N THR A 532 -27.57 -20.85 5.74
CA THR A 532 -27.84 -20.74 4.31
C THR A 532 -27.17 -19.49 3.73
N HIS A 533 -26.68 -19.57 2.50
CA HIS A 533 -25.96 -18.50 1.81
C HIS A 533 -26.56 -18.21 0.45
N PRO A 534 -26.55 -16.98 -0.05
CA PRO A 534 -27.04 -16.70 -1.40
C PRO A 534 -26.23 -17.47 -2.44
N GLY A 535 -26.92 -18.15 -3.34
CA GLY A 535 -26.31 -19.02 -4.35
C GLY A 535 -25.73 -18.23 -5.53
N VAL A 536 -24.58 -18.67 -6.03
CA VAL A 536 -23.96 -18.19 -7.26
C VAL A 536 -23.58 -19.37 -8.15
N LEU A 537 -24.12 -19.40 -9.37
CA LEU A 537 -23.67 -20.29 -10.43
C LEU A 537 -22.55 -19.59 -11.21
N MET A 538 -21.36 -20.20 -11.27
CA MET A 538 -20.19 -19.61 -11.93
C MET A 538 -19.74 -20.48 -13.10
N TYR A 539 -19.81 -19.94 -14.32
CA TYR A 539 -19.31 -20.59 -15.52
C TYR A 539 -17.85 -20.23 -15.79
N SER A 540 -17.00 -21.24 -16.01
CA SER A 540 -15.59 -21.06 -16.40
C SER A 540 -15.44 -20.42 -17.77
N ASP A 541 -14.22 -19.96 -18.08
CA ASP A 541 -13.84 -19.61 -19.45
C ASP A 541 -13.66 -20.87 -20.33
N ALA A 542 -13.18 -20.65 -21.56
CA ALA A 542 -12.99 -21.71 -22.55
C ALA A 542 -12.04 -22.83 -22.11
N PHE A 543 -11.12 -22.57 -21.17
CA PHE A 543 -10.16 -23.56 -20.67
C PHE A 543 -10.78 -24.51 -19.63
N GLY A 544 -12.00 -24.23 -19.17
CA GLY A 544 -12.73 -25.11 -18.26
C GLY A 544 -12.37 -24.93 -16.79
N LEU A 545 -12.91 -25.83 -15.96
CA LEU A 545 -12.68 -25.88 -14.52
C LEU A 545 -11.22 -26.25 -14.23
N ARG A 546 -10.50 -25.36 -13.54
CA ARG A 546 -9.07 -25.48 -13.21
C ARG A 546 -8.75 -24.60 -11.98
N PRO A 547 -7.54 -24.66 -11.40
CA PRO A 547 -7.20 -24.00 -10.15
C PRO A 547 -7.58 -22.50 -10.06
N VAL A 548 -7.31 -21.69 -11.09
CA VAL A 548 -7.67 -20.25 -11.05
C VAL A 548 -9.18 -20.03 -10.91
N ILE A 549 -10.00 -20.88 -11.54
CA ILE A 549 -11.46 -20.80 -11.45
C ILE A 549 -11.92 -21.26 -10.06
N GLU A 550 -11.32 -22.31 -9.51
CA GLU A 550 -11.60 -22.74 -8.13
C GLU A 550 -11.25 -21.65 -7.11
N ASP A 551 -10.14 -20.94 -7.32
CA ASP A 551 -9.70 -19.88 -6.43
C ASP A 551 -10.62 -18.66 -6.50
N MET A 552 -11.12 -18.30 -7.69
CA MET A 552 -12.19 -17.29 -7.82
C MET A 552 -13.48 -17.71 -7.10
N ALA A 553 -13.85 -19.01 -7.14
CA ALA A 553 -14.98 -19.52 -6.38
C ALA A 553 -14.74 -19.47 -4.87
N ARG A 554 -13.53 -19.80 -4.41
CA ARG A 554 -13.13 -19.67 -2.99
C ARG A 554 -13.16 -18.22 -2.53
N GLU A 555 -12.68 -17.28 -3.35
CA GLU A 555 -12.72 -15.85 -3.05
C GLU A 555 -14.17 -15.38 -2.89
N LEU A 556 -15.03 -15.72 -3.85
CA LEU A 556 -16.44 -15.36 -3.81
C LEU A 556 -17.16 -16.02 -2.62
N ALA A 557 -16.83 -17.27 -2.27
CA ALA A 557 -17.31 -17.90 -1.05
C ALA A 557 -16.80 -17.20 0.21
N GLY A 558 -15.56 -16.70 0.21
CA GLY A 558 -15.03 -15.83 1.26
C GLY A 558 -15.78 -14.50 1.40
N HIS A 559 -16.56 -14.09 0.41
CA HIS A 559 -17.48 -12.96 0.52
C HIS A 559 -18.86 -13.34 1.07
N GLY A 560 -19.15 -14.61 1.34
CA GLY A 560 -20.40 -15.05 1.97
C GLY A 560 -21.40 -15.73 1.03
N TYR A 561 -20.96 -16.18 -0.15
CA TYR A 561 -21.81 -16.80 -1.17
C TYR A 561 -21.58 -18.32 -1.26
N TYR A 562 -22.62 -19.09 -1.59
CA TYR A 562 -22.44 -20.49 -1.98
C TYR A 562 -22.18 -20.55 -3.49
N VAL A 563 -21.00 -21.01 -3.90
CA VAL A 563 -20.57 -20.95 -5.29
C VAL A 563 -20.49 -22.35 -5.89
N LEU A 564 -21.23 -22.57 -6.98
CA LEU A 564 -21.20 -23.80 -7.77
C LEU A 564 -20.52 -23.53 -9.12
N VAL A 565 -19.49 -24.31 -9.43
CA VAL A 565 -18.75 -24.24 -10.70
C VAL A 565 -18.87 -25.58 -11.44
N PRO A 566 -19.82 -25.73 -12.37
CA PRO A 566 -19.96 -26.96 -13.14
C PRO A 566 -18.85 -27.11 -14.19
N ASN A 567 -18.41 -28.33 -14.44
CA ASN A 567 -17.64 -28.69 -15.62
C ASN A 567 -18.56 -28.63 -16.84
N VAL A 568 -18.49 -27.53 -17.60
CA VAL A 568 -19.29 -27.35 -18.82
C VAL A 568 -18.96 -28.37 -19.91
N TYR A 569 -17.75 -28.96 -19.88
CA TYR A 569 -17.30 -29.97 -20.84
C TYR A 569 -17.53 -31.42 -20.41
N TYR A 570 -18.39 -31.69 -19.42
CA TYR A 570 -18.58 -33.02 -18.84
C TYR A 570 -18.88 -34.15 -19.84
N ARG A 571 -19.45 -33.82 -21.02
CA ARG A 571 -19.68 -34.77 -22.13
C ARG A 571 -18.38 -35.37 -22.69
N HIS A 572 -17.24 -34.73 -22.44
CA HIS A 572 -15.90 -35.12 -22.90
C HIS A 572 -15.01 -35.69 -21.79
N GLY A 573 -15.53 -35.78 -20.57
CA GLY A 573 -14.82 -36.34 -19.41
C GLY A 573 -14.60 -35.34 -18.27
N PRO A 574 -13.90 -35.77 -17.21
CA PRO A 574 -13.58 -34.91 -16.07
C PRO A 574 -12.57 -33.81 -16.46
N PRO A 575 -12.54 -32.69 -15.73
CA PRO A 575 -11.55 -31.64 -15.96
C PRO A 575 -10.14 -32.07 -15.51
N PRO A 576 -9.06 -31.58 -16.16
CA PRO A 576 -9.09 -30.77 -17.38
C PRO A 576 -9.34 -31.66 -18.63
N VAL A 577 -10.17 -31.20 -19.57
CA VAL A 577 -10.49 -31.96 -20.81
C VAL A 577 -9.43 -31.82 -21.91
N VAL A 578 -8.55 -30.83 -21.77
CA VAL A 578 -7.35 -30.61 -22.59
C VAL A 578 -6.20 -30.39 -21.61
N GLU A 579 -5.02 -30.92 -21.90
CA GLU A 579 -3.84 -30.68 -21.07
C GLU A 579 -3.44 -29.20 -21.14
N LEU A 580 -3.43 -28.54 -19.98
CA LEU A 580 -3.09 -27.12 -19.87
C LEU A 580 -1.73 -26.95 -19.17
N PRO A 581 -0.86 -26.06 -19.67
CA PRO A 581 0.32 -25.66 -18.91
C PRO A 581 -0.10 -24.90 -17.64
N GLU A 582 0.79 -24.81 -16.65
CA GLU A 582 0.58 -23.99 -15.44
C GLU A 582 0.31 -22.52 -15.77
N HIS A 583 0.93 -22.02 -16.86
CA HIS A 583 0.71 -20.66 -17.37
C HIS A 583 0.56 -20.67 -18.89
N ILE A 584 -0.52 -20.10 -19.39
CA ILE A 584 -0.89 -20.05 -20.81
C ILE A 584 -0.36 -18.76 -21.43
N THR A 585 0.77 -18.87 -22.14
CA THR A 585 1.37 -17.72 -22.81
C THR A 585 0.61 -17.33 -24.09
N ALA A 586 0.83 -16.11 -24.56
CA ALA A 586 0.26 -15.61 -25.82
C ALA A 586 0.64 -16.49 -27.02
N GLU A 587 1.81 -17.15 -26.99
CA GLU A 587 2.26 -18.06 -28.05
C GLU A 587 1.54 -19.41 -28.03
N LEU A 588 1.21 -19.94 -26.84
CA LEU A 588 0.53 -21.23 -26.69
C LEU A 588 -0.98 -21.12 -26.91
N ARG A 589 -1.56 -19.96 -26.58
CA ARG A 589 -3.00 -19.72 -26.60
C ARG A 589 -3.67 -20.13 -27.93
N PRO A 590 -3.17 -19.80 -29.14
CA PRO A 590 -3.83 -20.18 -30.39
C PRO A 590 -3.95 -21.69 -30.60
N ALA A 591 -2.93 -22.48 -30.20
CA ALA A 591 -2.95 -23.93 -30.34
C ALA A 591 -3.98 -24.57 -29.41
N LEU A 592 -4.02 -24.14 -28.14
CA LEU A 592 -5.02 -24.59 -27.17
C LEU A 592 -6.44 -24.24 -27.62
N PHE A 593 -6.65 -23.04 -28.15
CA PHE A 593 -7.95 -22.66 -28.71
C PHE A 593 -8.36 -23.52 -29.91
N ALA A 594 -7.42 -23.96 -30.75
CA ALA A 594 -7.75 -24.85 -31.86
C ALA A 594 -8.30 -26.21 -31.38
N GLU A 595 -7.83 -26.71 -30.24
CA GLU A 595 -8.34 -27.94 -29.61
C GLU A 595 -9.69 -27.71 -28.90
N LEU A 596 -9.89 -26.52 -28.30
CA LEU A 596 -11.08 -26.19 -27.54
C LEU A 596 -12.27 -25.74 -28.39
N ILE A 597 -12.04 -25.13 -29.57
CA ILE A 597 -13.11 -24.62 -30.44
C ILE A 597 -14.20 -25.67 -30.74
N PRO A 598 -13.89 -26.93 -31.12
CA PRO A 598 -14.91 -27.95 -31.32
C PRO A 598 -15.76 -28.20 -30.07
N LEU A 599 -15.14 -28.23 -28.88
CA LEU A 599 -15.84 -28.42 -27.61
C LEU A 599 -16.74 -27.23 -27.27
N MET A 600 -16.25 -26.01 -27.51
CA MET A 600 -17.02 -24.77 -27.34
C MET A 600 -18.25 -24.75 -28.25
N GLN A 601 -18.12 -25.21 -29.50
CA GLN A 601 -19.22 -25.23 -30.47
C GLN A 601 -20.34 -26.21 -30.10
N GLU A 602 -20.07 -27.20 -29.25
CA GLU A 602 -21.11 -28.10 -28.74
C GLU A 602 -22.05 -27.46 -27.72
N HIS A 603 -21.71 -26.27 -27.20
CA HIS A 603 -22.55 -25.48 -26.30
C HIS A 603 -23.57 -24.64 -27.10
N THR A 604 -24.38 -25.32 -27.91
CA THR A 604 -25.50 -24.69 -28.62
C THR A 604 -26.47 -24.07 -27.62
N PRO A 605 -27.29 -23.07 -27.99
CA PRO A 605 -28.28 -22.50 -27.09
C PRO A 605 -29.14 -23.57 -26.42
N GLU A 606 -29.66 -24.54 -27.19
CA GLU A 606 -30.54 -25.59 -26.68
C GLU A 606 -29.87 -26.42 -25.60
N ARG A 607 -28.62 -26.84 -25.82
CA ARG A 607 -27.84 -27.61 -24.84
C ARG A 607 -27.49 -26.78 -23.62
N ALA A 608 -27.04 -25.54 -23.84
CA ALA A 608 -26.71 -24.62 -22.75
C ALA A 608 -27.91 -24.37 -21.83
N LEU A 609 -29.13 -24.27 -22.38
CA LEU A 609 -30.36 -24.10 -21.60
C LEU A 609 -30.77 -25.34 -20.82
N VAL A 610 -30.62 -26.53 -21.41
CA VAL A 610 -30.86 -27.81 -20.72
C VAL A 610 -29.90 -27.98 -19.54
N ASP A 611 -28.62 -27.67 -19.76
CA ASP A 611 -27.59 -27.75 -18.71
C ASP A 611 -27.83 -26.70 -17.62
N ALA A 612 -28.22 -25.48 -18.00
CA ALA A 612 -28.56 -24.40 -17.07
C ALA A 612 -29.68 -24.79 -16.10
N GLU A 613 -30.74 -25.45 -16.58
CA GLU A 613 -31.83 -25.94 -15.73
C GLU A 613 -31.31 -26.96 -14.69
N ALA A 614 -30.45 -27.89 -15.11
CA ALA A 614 -29.84 -28.88 -14.23
C ALA A 614 -28.92 -28.23 -13.18
N TYR A 615 -28.08 -27.26 -13.59
CA TYR A 615 -27.16 -26.56 -12.69
C TYR A 615 -27.89 -25.68 -11.68
N LEU A 616 -28.88 -24.90 -12.12
CA LEU A 616 -29.71 -24.10 -11.23
C LEU A 616 -30.51 -24.99 -10.28
N GLY A 617 -31.09 -26.09 -10.79
CA GLY A 617 -31.83 -27.07 -9.99
C GLY A 617 -30.97 -27.65 -8.87
N PHE A 618 -29.78 -28.13 -9.23
CA PHE A 618 -28.81 -28.64 -8.27
C PHE A 618 -28.41 -27.58 -7.23
N LEU A 619 -28.03 -26.38 -7.66
CA LEU A 619 -27.64 -25.27 -6.78
C LEU A 619 -28.74 -24.96 -5.77
N THR A 620 -29.98 -24.73 -6.22
CA THR A 620 -31.09 -24.35 -5.34
C THR A 620 -31.59 -25.49 -4.44
N SER A 621 -31.18 -26.74 -4.71
CA SER A 621 -31.53 -27.90 -3.88
C SER A 621 -30.59 -28.11 -2.69
N GLN A 622 -29.46 -27.39 -2.64
CA GLN A 622 -28.49 -27.56 -1.57
C GLN A 622 -29.00 -26.95 -0.26
N PRO A 623 -28.89 -27.65 0.87
CA PRO A 623 -29.38 -27.14 2.16
C PRO A 623 -28.62 -25.91 2.65
N GLU A 624 -27.40 -25.69 2.17
CA GLU A 624 -26.58 -24.51 2.49
C GLU A 624 -26.90 -23.30 1.60
N VAL A 625 -27.85 -23.40 0.66
CA VAL A 625 -28.25 -22.30 -0.24
C VAL A 625 -29.54 -21.65 0.26
N SER A 626 -29.56 -20.32 0.30
CA SER A 626 -30.74 -19.54 0.72
C SER A 626 -31.89 -19.70 -0.27
N PRO A 627 -33.14 -19.78 0.22
CA PRO A 627 -34.29 -19.84 -0.67
C PRO A 627 -34.41 -18.55 -1.49
N GLY A 628 -34.81 -18.68 -2.76
CA GLY A 628 -35.02 -17.54 -3.66
C GLY A 628 -34.15 -17.60 -4.91
N PRO A 629 -34.16 -16.53 -5.72
CA PRO A 629 -33.35 -16.43 -6.92
C PRO A 629 -31.85 -16.34 -6.57
N VAL A 630 -31.02 -16.85 -7.47
CA VAL A 630 -29.56 -16.89 -7.37
C VAL A 630 -28.92 -15.86 -8.29
N ALA A 631 -27.60 -15.69 -8.21
CA ALA A 631 -26.86 -14.98 -9.25
C ALA A 631 -26.15 -15.96 -10.18
N VAL A 632 -25.85 -15.50 -11.38
CA VAL A 632 -25.02 -16.21 -12.36
C VAL A 632 -23.86 -15.31 -12.75
N THR A 633 -22.64 -15.84 -12.73
CA THR A 633 -21.46 -15.13 -13.21
C THR A 633 -20.70 -15.99 -14.21
N GLY A 634 -19.97 -15.37 -15.12
CA GLY A 634 -19.18 -16.13 -16.09
C GLY A 634 -18.14 -15.31 -16.83
N TYR A 635 -17.19 -16.04 -17.42
CA TYR A 635 -15.99 -15.51 -18.03
C TYR A 635 -15.87 -15.97 -19.48
N CYS A 636 -15.51 -15.12 -20.44
CA CYS A 636 -15.37 -15.52 -21.86
C CYS A 636 -16.67 -16.18 -22.39
N MET A 637 -16.62 -17.44 -22.83
CA MET A 637 -17.79 -18.23 -23.21
C MET A 637 -18.77 -18.39 -22.03
N GLY A 638 -18.27 -18.53 -20.81
CA GLY A 638 -19.08 -18.60 -19.60
C GLY A 638 -19.96 -17.37 -19.38
N ALA A 639 -19.52 -16.18 -19.80
CA ALA A 639 -20.36 -14.97 -19.73
C ALA A 639 -21.54 -15.05 -20.71
N VAL A 640 -21.35 -15.66 -21.88
CA VAL A 640 -22.42 -15.93 -22.84
C VAL A 640 -23.43 -16.93 -22.25
N LEU A 641 -22.93 -17.99 -21.59
CA LEU A 641 -23.77 -18.96 -20.89
C LEU A 641 -24.53 -18.32 -19.73
N ALA A 642 -23.93 -17.38 -18.99
CA ALA A 642 -24.56 -16.66 -17.90
C ALA A 642 -25.76 -15.82 -18.39
N VAL A 643 -25.57 -15.05 -19.46
CA VAL A 643 -26.65 -14.24 -20.08
C VAL A 643 -27.77 -15.14 -20.60
N ARG A 644 -27.45 -16.24 -21.28
CA ARG A 644 -28.43 -17.22 -21.77
C ARG A 644 -29.21 -17.87 -20.62
N THR A 645 -28.52 -18.28 -19.56
CA THR A 645 -29.12 -18.87 -18.37
C THR A 645 -30.14 -17.92 -17.75
N ALA A 646 -29.78 -16.65 -17.57
CA ALA A 646 -30.66 -15.67 -16.96
C ALA A 646 -31.87 -15.32 -17.84
N ALA A 647 -31.67 -15.22 -19.16
CA ALA A 647 -32.75 -14.97 -20.11
C ALA A 647 -33.78 -16.12 -20.15
N ALA A 648 -33.33 -17.37 -20.00
CA ALA A 648 -34.22 -18.53 -19.98
C ALA A 648 -34.88 -18.81 -18.62
N HIS A 649 -34.28 -18.32 -17.53
CA HIS A 649 -34.76 -18.54 -16.16
C HIS A 649 -34.93 -17.22 -15.38
N PRO A 650 -35.73 -16.26 -15.88
CA PRO A 650 -35.83 -14.94 -15.29
C PRO A 650 -36.36 -14.95 -13.84
N ASP A 651 -37.23 -15.90 -13.49
CA ASP A 651 -37.75 -16.01 -12.11
C ASP A 651 -36.73 -16.60 -11.12
N ARG A 652 -35.63 -17.15 -11.61
CA ARG A 652 -34.61 -17.86 -10.79
C ARG A 652 -33.29 -17.12 -10.70
N VAL A 653 -33.06 -16.11 -11.54
CA VAL A 653 -31.80 -15.37 -11.60
C VAL A 653 -32.05 -13.90 -11.29
N ALA A 654 -31.47 -13.41 -10.19
CA ALA A 654 -31.58 -12.02 -9.76
C ALA A 654 -30.45 -11.13 -10.29
N ALA A 655 -29.28 -11.71 -10.63
CA ALA A 655 -28.13 -10.97 -11.14
C ALA A 655 -27.29 -11.76 -12.14
N VAL A 656 -26.71 -11.03 -13.10
CA VAL A 656 -25.76 -11.54 -14.10
C VAL A 656 -24.47 -10.73 -14.09
N GLY A 657 -23.35 -11.38 -13.76
CA GLY A 657 -22.01 -10.83 -13.93
C GLY A 657 -21.29 -11.47 -15.12
N GLY A 658 -20.99 -10.71 -16.17
CA GLY A 658 -20.25 -11.20 -17.33
C GLY A 658 -18.93 -10.48 -17.49
N PHE A 659 -17.84 -11.22 -17.67
CA PHE A 659 -16.50 -10.61 -17.78
C PHE A 659 -15.74 -11.14 -18.97
N HIS A 660 -15.12 -10.18 -19.68
CA HIS A 660 -14.57 -10.32 -21.01
C HIS A 660 -15.38 -11.30 -21.87
N PRO A 661 -16.66 -10.99 -22.14
CA PRO A 661 -17.58 -11.95 -22.69
C PRO A 661 -17.18 -12.37 -24.11
N GLY A 662 -17.48 -13.62 -24.46
CA GLY A 662 -17.54 -14.01 -25.87
C GLY A 662 -18.62 -13.22 -26.62
N PRO A 663 -18.79 -13.43 -27.93
CA PRO A 663 -19.72 -12.64 -28.75
C PRO A 663 -21.16 -12.66 -28.21
N LEU A 664 -21.63 -11.49 -27.73
CA LEU A 664 -23.02 -11.28 -27.29
C LEU A 664 -23.92 -10.70 -28.39
N VAL A 665 -23.30 -10.12 -29.42
CA VAL A 665 -23.96 -9.58 -30.61
C VAL A 665 -23.39 -10.27 -31.84
N THR A 666 -24.27 -10.99 -32.54
CA THR A 666 -23.98 -11.77 -33.74
C THR A 666 -25.19 -11.73 -34.68
N ASP A 667 -24.98 -12.04 -35.96
CA ASP A 667 -26.08 -12.07 -36.94
C ASP A 667 -27.05 -13.25 -36.75
N ALA A 668 -26.68 -14.23 -35.93
CA ALA A 668 -27.43 -15.46 -35.73
C ALA A 668 -28.79 -15.19 -35.03
N PRO A 669 -29.85 -15.93 -35.37
CA PRO A 669 -31.17 -15.74 -34.77
C PRO A 669 -31.19 -16.00 -33.25
N ASP A 670 -30.26 -16.82 -32.77
CA ASP A 670 -30.04 -17.21 -31.37
C ASP A 670 -28.95 -16.37 -30.67
N SER A 671 -28.62 -15.20 -31.22
CA SER A 671 -27.65 -14.29 -30.62
C SER A 671 -28.11 -13.81 -29.24
N PRO A 672 -27.24 -13.78 -28.22
CA PRO A 672 -27.63 -13.43 -26.85
C PRO A 672 -28.44 -12.14 -26.72
N HIS A 673 -28.02 -11.05 -27.38
CA HIS A 673 -28.75 -9.77 -27.35
C HIS A 673 -30.19 -9.84 -27.91
N ARG A 674 -30.52 -10.82 -28.76
CA ARG A 674 -31.90 -11.02 -29.28
C ARG A 674 -32.76 -11.83 -28.33
N LEU A 675 -32.14 -12.50 -27.36
CA LEU A 675 -32.79 -13.40 -26.43
C LEU A 675 -32.99 -12.79 -25.04
N VAL A 676 -32.46 -11.60 -24.75
CA VAL A 676 -32.61 -10.94 -23.44
C VAL A 676 -34.01 -10.41 -23.15
N GLY A 677 -34.95 -10.45 -24.09
CA GLY A 677 -36.31 -9.92 -23.91
C GLY A 677 -37.02 -10.35 -22.61
N PRO A 678 -36.94 -11.63 -22.17
CA PRO A 678 -37.53 -12.09 -20.91
C PRO A 678 -36.71 -11.75 -19.64
N LEU A 679 -35.53 -11.16 -19.77
CA LEU A 679 -34.59 -10.95 -18.67
C LEU A 679 -35.17 -10.03 -17.59
N THR A 680 -35.02 -10.43 -16.33
CA THR A 680 -35.43 -9.66 -15.14
C THR A 680 -34.25 -9.35 -14.21
N ALA A 681 -33.12 -10.02 -14.42
CA ALA A 681 -31.92 -9.90 -13.60
C ALA A 681 -31.23 -8.53 -13.77
N GLU A 682 -30.62 -8.02 -12.69
CA GLU A 682 -29.68 -6.90 -12.81
C GLU A 682 -28.39 -7.38 -13.50
N VAL A 683 -27.87 -6.61 -14.46
CA VAL A 683 -26.74 -7.04 -15.30
C VAL A 683 -25.50 -6.15 -15.11
N HIS A 684 -24.33 -6.76 -14.99
CA HIS A 684 -23.06 -6.08 -15.19
C HIS A 684 -22.20 -6.84 -16.20
N LEU A 685 -21.73 -6.14 -17.22
CA LEU A 685 -20.76 -6.64 -18.20
C LEU A 685 -19.47 -5.82 -18.15
N GLY A 686 -18.35 -6.46 -17.79
CA GLY A 686 -17.01 -5.88 -17.86
C GLY A 686 -16.29 -6.36 -19.12
N LEU A 687 -16.12 -5.50 -20.11
CA LEU A 687 -15.55 -5.83 -21.41
C LEU A 687 -14.08 -5.39 -21.50
N ALA A 688 -13.23 -6.19 -22.14
CA ALA A 688 -11.95 -5.70 -22.61
C ALA A 688 -12.12 -4.78 -23.82
N VAL A 689 -11.09 -3.98 -24.13
CA VAL A 689 -11.12 -3.02 -25.26
C VAL A 689 -11.41 -3.72 -26.60
N THR A 690 -11.04 -4.99 -26.73
CA THR A 690 -11.15 -5.76 -27.96
C THR A 690 -12.36 -6.68 -28.05
N ASP A 691 -13.19 -6.76 -27.00
CA ASP A 691 -14.24 -7.81 -26.91
C ASP A 691 -15.45 -7.50 -27.78
N LEU A 692 -15.81 -6.22 -27.88
CA LEU A 692 -16.99 -5.80 -28.60
C LEU A 692 -16.74 -4.44 -29.27
N ALA A 693 -17.07 -4.34 -30.56
CA ALA A 693 -17.00 -3.08 -31.28
C ALA A 693 -18.00 -2.06 -30.67
N PRO A 694 -17.70 -0.75 -30.69
CA PRO A 694 -18.59 0.26 -30.13
C PRO A 694 -20.03 0.21 -30.67
N GLU A 695 -20.20 -0.13 -31.95
CA GLU A 695 -21.51 -0.27 -32.58
C GLU A 695 -22.29 -1.48 -32.04
N ALA A 696 -21.61 -2.60 -31.84
CA ALA A 696 -22.20 -3.80 -31.26
C ALA A 696 -22.48 -3.61 -29.76
N LEU A 697 -21.65 -2.88 -29.03
CA LEU A 697 -21.93 -2.49 -27.65
C LEU A 697 -23.22 -1.68 -27.57
N LYS A 698 -23.39 -0.70 -28.46
CA LYS A 698 -24.62 0.10 -28.53
C LYS A 698 -25.86 -0.74 -28.85
N GLU A 699 -25.74 -1.72 -29.73
CA GLU A 699 -26.84 -2.66 -30.05
C GLU A 699 -27.21 -3.52 -28.83
N LEU A 700 -26.21 -3.97 -28.07
CA LEU A 700 -26.43 -4.71 -26.83
C LEU A 700 -27.10 -3.85 -25.74
N GLU A 701 -26.64 -2.61 -25.56
CA GLU A 701 -27.23 -1.66 -24.61
C GLU A 701 -28.69 -1.35 -24.98
N GLN A 702 -28.98 -1.16 -26.27
CA GLN A 702 -30.35 -0.98 -26.75
C GLN A 702 -31.22 -2.20 -26.43
N ALA A 703 -30.71 -3.42 -26.64
CA ALA A 703 -31.45 -4.63 -26.30
C ALA A 703 -31.76 -4.71 -24.80
N PHE A 704 -30.85 -4.29 -23.92
CA PHE A 704 -31.13 -4.21 -22.48
C PHE A 704 -32.12 -3.08 -22.13
N ASP A 705 -32.02 -1.91 -22.75
CA ASP A 705 -32.97 -0.81 -22.56
C ASP A 705 -34.42 -1.26 -22.84
N GLU A 706 -34.63 -2.08 -23.87
CA GLU A 706 -35.94 -2.61 -24.26
C GLU A 706 -36.56 -3.57 -23.21
N THR A 707 -35.74 -4.17 -22.33
CA THR A 707 -36.21 -5.02 -21.22
C THR A 707 -36.64 -4.22 -19.99
N GLY A 708 -36.08 -3.01 -19.80
CA GLY A 708 -36.27 -2.20 -18.59
C GLY A 708 -35.50 -2.67 -17.36
N VAL A 709 -34.59 -3.64 -17.49
CA VAL A 709 -33.72 -4.07 -16.37
C VAL A 709 -32.66 -3.01 -16.05
N THR A 710 -32.15 -3.05 -14.81
CA THR A 710 -30.94 -2.30 -14.47
C THR A 710 -29.73 -3.01 -15.05
N TYR A 711 -28.93 -2.33 -15.87
CA TYR A 711 -27.71 -2.89 -16.43
C TYR A 711 -26.55 -1.90 -16.41
N SER A 712 -25.34 -2.42 -16.56
CA SER A 712 -24.14 -1.65 -16.84
C SER A 712 -23.18 -2.42 -17.74
N CYS A 713 -22.72 -1.79 -18.81
CA CYS A 713 -21.68 -2.30 -19.67
C CYS A 713 -20.48 -1.35 -19.57
N GLU A 714 -19.34 -1.84 -19.09
CA GLU A 714 -18.15 -1.03 -18.86
C GLU A 714 -16.97 -1.62 -19.62
N VAL A 715 -16.34 -0.82 -20.48
CA VAL A 715 -15.11 -1.20 -21.17
C VAL A 715 -13.93 -0.85 -20.27
N TYR A 716 -13.18 -1.86 -19.85
CA TYR A 716 -12.04 -1.69 -18.96
C TYR A 716 -10.81 -1.28 -19.78
N PRO A 717 -10.23 -0.09 -19.52
CA PRO A 717 -9.14 0.44 -20.33
C PRO A 717 -7.91 -0.45 -20.23
N ASP A 718 -7.15 -0.51 -21.32
CA ASP A 718 -5.86 -1.22 -21.42
C ASP A 718 -5.92 -2.75 -21.20
N THR A 719 -7.11 -3.32 -21.01
CA THR A 719 -7.31 -4.78 -20.87
C THR A 719 -7.53 -5.48 -22.20
N VAL A 720 -7.15 -6.76 -22.25
CA VAL A 720 -7.41 -7.68 -23.38
C VAL A 720 -8.31 -8.84 -22.93
N HIS A 721 -8.88 -9.55 -23.90
CA HIS A 721 -9.79 -10.66 -23.63
C HIS A 721 -9.16 -11.71 -22.70
N GLY A 722 -9.82 -12.04 -21.59
CA GLY A 722 -9.31 -12.95 -20.56
C GLY A 722 -8.59 -12.24 -19.39
N PHE A 723 -8.76 -10.93 -19.24
CA PHE A 723 -8.06 -10.12 -18.22
C PHE A 723 -8.20 -10.58 -16.77
N THR A 724 -9.20 -11.40 -16.43
CA THR A 724 -9.36 -11.93 -15.07
C THR A 724 -8.55 -13.21 -14.80
N MET A 725 -8.00 -13.85 -15.85
CA MET A 725 -7.40 -15.18 -15.78
C MET A 725 -5.89 -15.09 -15.46
N ALA A 726 -5.55 -15.18 -14.17
CA ALA A 726 -4.21 -15.01 -13.63
C ALA A 726 -3.15 -16.01 -14.15
N ASP A 727 -3.59 -17.12 -14.71
CA ASP A 727 -2.76 -18.15 -15.32
C ASP A 727 -2.54 -17.93 -16.82
N THR A 728 -2.78 -16.72 -17.33
CA THR A 728 -2.60 -16.39 -18.75
C THR A 728 -1.87 -15.06 -18.94
N ASP A 729 -1.19 -14.87 -20.07
CA ASP A 729 -0.57 -13.57 -20.43
C ASP A 729 -1.60 -12.44 -20.65
N ALA A 730 -2.89 -12.78 -20.75
CA ALA A 730 -3.97 -11.80 -20.83
C ALA A 730 -4.27 -11.14 -19.47
N PHE A 731 -3.79 -11.72 -18.37
CA PHE A 731 -4.09 -11.26 -17.03
C PHE A 731 -3.75 -9.79 -16.83
N ASP A 732 -4.73 -9.04 -16.32
CA ASP A 732 -4.55 -7.66 -15.90
C ASP A 732 -5.11 -7.49 -14.48
N ALA A 733 -4.24 -7.18 -13.52
CA ALA A 733 -4.61 -7.08 -12.12
C ALA A 733 -5.61 -5.92 -11.85
N ASP A 734 -5.51 -4.82 -12.59
CA ASP A 734 -6.45 -3.70 -12.49
C ASP A 734 -7.84 -4.08 -13.04
N GLY A 735 -7.87 -4.85 -14.13
CA GLY A 735 -9.05 -5.46 -14.72
C GLY A 735 -9.71 -6.46 -13.77
N LEU A 736 -8.94 -7.36 -13.14
CA LEU A 736 -9.45 -8.29 -12.13
C LEU A 736 -10.03 -7.57 -10.90
N ARG A 737 -9.41 -6.47 -10.46
CA ARG A 737 -9.94 -5.64 -9.39
C ARG A 737 -11.26 -4.97 -9.78
N LEU A 738 -11.33 -4.36 -10.97
CA LEU A 738 -12.58 -3.77 -11.47
C LEU A 738 -13.68 -4.83 -11.55
N HIS A 739 -13.33 -6.03 -12.01
CA HIS A 739 -14.19 -7.20 -11.96
C HIS A 739 -14.77 -7.43 -10.56
N TRP A 740 -13.92 -7.54 -9.52
CA TRP A 740 -14.40 -7.79 -8.15
C TRP A 740 -15.22 -6.63 -7.58
N ASP A 741 -14.78 -5.39 -7.80
CA ASP A 741 -15.50 -4.17 -7.39
C ASP A 741 -16.93 -4.17 -7.95
N ARG A 742 -17.12 -4.60 -9.21
CA ARG A 742 -18.42 -4.59 -9.88
C ARG A 742 -19.25 -5.83 -9.55
N LEU A 743 -18.65 -7.02 -9.56
CA LEU A 743 -19.33 -8.27 -9.25
C LEU A 743 -19.87 -8.24 -7.81
N LEU A 744 -19.04 -7.90 -6.82
CA LEU A 744 -19.47 -7.90 -5.42
C LEU A 744 -20.52 -6.81 -5.15
N ALA A 745 -20.42 -5.65 -5.80
CA ALA A 745 -21.42 -4.60 -5.69
C ALA A 745 -22.76 -5.01 -6.32
N LEU A 746 -22.73 -5.68 -7.47
CA LEU A 746 -23.92 -6.25 -8.11
C LEU A 746 -24.58 -7.29 -7.20
N LEU A 747 -23.81 -8.28 -6.75
CA LEU A 747 -24.32 -9.34 -5.87
C LEU A 747 -24.88 -8.80 -4.55
N GLY A 748 -24.20 -7.80 -3.96
CA GLY A 748 -24.66 -7.18 -2.72
C GLY A 748 -25.99 -6.43 -2.85
N ARG A 749 -26.32 -5.90 -4.05
CA ARG A 749 -27.63 -5.29 -4.33
C ARG A 749 -28.70 -6.31 -4.65
N ALA A 750 -28.37 -7.29 -5.50
CA ALA A 750 -29.34 -8.22 -6.06
C ALA A 750 -29.65 -9.42 -5.15
N LEU A 751 -28.71 -9.80 -4.27
CA LEU A 751 -28.84 -10.91 -3.31
C LEU A 751 -28.71 -10.38 -1.87
N PRO A 752 -29.72 -9.64 -1.35
CA PRO A 752 -29.68 -9.13 0.01
C PRO A 752 -29.54 -10.28 1.01
N ARG A 753 -28.60 -10.13 1.93
CA ARG A 753 -28.36 -11.12 2.99
C ARG A 753 -29.51 -11.03 4.00
N GLY A 754 -30.14 -12.18 4.26
CA GLY A 754 -31.23 -12.32 5.24
C GLY A 754 -30.80 -12.08 6.68
#